data_AF-A0A1Y3MUY2-F1
#
_entry.id   AF-A0A1Y3MUY2-F1
#
_cell.length_a   1.000
_cell.length_b   1.000
_cell.length_c   1.000
_cell.angle_alpha   90.00
_cell.angle_beta   90.00
_cell.angle_gamma   90.00
#
_symmetry.space_group_name_H-M   'P 1'
#
loop_
_entity.id
_entity.type
_entity.pdbx_description
1 polymer ?
#
loop_
_entity_poly.entity_id
_entity_poly.type
_entity_poly.pdbx_seq_one_letter_code
_entity_poly.pdbx_strand_id
1 'polypeptide(L)'
;MPLYYMLYYVLIWLLGYEFPDTLILITMDKVYFVTSQKKDIKSDKQIPFEVYRRTKDSEYNAEQFKKLIDCITKSQNGKKVGIIQKDNFEGKFVKEWNEALNSSTTKFEFTDVSIGLASAMAPKDDEEIRNIKMAAKLSSIMMKNYFTEEMTSIIDEEKQIKHEKFTENIENALDESMRSKLKFPSDASIDMADWCYPPIVQSGGDFDLRPSAVSNNEYLHAGTIICSLGVRYKSYCTNISRTFLIDPKKSKEKNYIFLVQLQNYLIDHIRDGILCKDLYQLAKSYIQKKRPDLEKYFLKNIGFVTGIEFRESAYVIKNKNTRELKAGMIINLVLGLQNIEDTTATNEKNKVYSLLLSDTIRITHDMAVVLTDAKKDFTEISFFFQDEMSADQRRRLHQQQLAAQKQSEGLQRFSGGNGAQQTQAKAIFKRYESYRKESQLPKQIRSLQIVVDERNESIILPIYGFAVPFHISTIKNISKNDEGEFIYLRFNFITPGQTTGKKDESMPFEDTSATFIRGISYRSAEHSRFTEIYKSIVELKKNVAKREAERKEMADLVEQDKLTSPNLNGRQGKRLPGDIEIHTNGIRYQGLIRSDQKIDLLFSNIKHLIFQPCDNELIVIIHIHLKNPIMIGKKKTKDVQFYREVTDASYDETGNRRRRYTYGDEDELAAEHEERLRRKQLNREFQSFAEKIQEMSNGLVEVDIPYRKVGFYGVPHRQLVLLQPTTECLVHLTDPPYLVITLSEIEIAHLERVQFGLKNFDLVFVFKDFQKTPIHINTIPMGQLDNVKEWLDSMDIAFTEGPVNLNWSAIMKTINENPAAFFEDGGWKFLSIDTDVRLY
;
A
#
# COMPACT_ATOMS: atom_id res chain seq x y z
N MET A 1 27.60 -8.29 -25.13
CA MET A 1 26.98 -6.95 -25.16
C MET A 1 27.54 -6.21 -26.37
N PRO A 2 26.71 -5.81 -27.35
CA PRO A 2 27.23 -5.06 -28.49
C PRO A 2 27.76 -3.72 -27.96
N LEU A 3 29.08 -3.56 -28.01
CA LEU A 3 29.76 -2.31 -27.70
C LEU A 3 29.47 -1.35 -28.85
N TYR A 4 28.34 -0.65 -28.81
CA TYR A 4 28.15 0.49 -29.70
C TYR A 4 29.11 1.60 -29.30
N TYR A 5 29.73 2.19 -30.32
CA TYR A 5 30.63 3.33 -30.23
C TYR A 5 29.92 4.53 -29.58
N MET A 6 30.64 5.41 -28.87
CA MET A 6 30.00 6.51 -28.16
C MET A 6 29.33 7.50 -29.13
N LEU A 7 29.90 7.72 -30.32
CA LEU A 7 29.31 8.54 -31.37
C LEU A 7 27.92 8.04 -31.77
N TYR A 8 27.69 6.73 -31.74
CA TYR A 8 26.38 6.15 -32.06
C TYR A 8 25.32 6.61 -31.04
N TYR A 9 25.65 6.61 -29.75
CA TYR A 9 24.72 7.10 -28.71
C TYR A 9 24.46 8.60 -28.84
N VAL A 10 25.49 9.38 -29.19
CA VAL A 10 25.35 10.82 -29.43
C VAL A 10 24.43 11.10 -30.63
N LEU A 11 24.55 10.33 -31.71
CA LEU A 11 23.68 10.46 -32.89
C LEU A 11 22.22 10.17 -32.55
N ILE A 12 21.96 9.09 -31.81
CA ILE A 12 20.60 8.77 -31.35
C ILE A 12 20.07 9.86 -30.44
N TRP A 13 20.89 10.40 -29.52
CA TRP A 13 20.48 11.46 -28.61
C TRP A 13 20.12 12.76 -29.35
N LEU A 14 20.90 13.12 -30.37
CA LEU A 14 20.68 14.36 -31.13
C LEU A 14 19.58 14.23 -32.19
N LEU A 15 19.47 13.08 -32.85
CA LEU A 15 18.68 12.91 -34.08
C LEU A 15 17.58 11.85 -33.97
N GLY A 16 17.54 11.07 -32.88
CA GLY A 16 16.58 9.98 -32.67
C GLY A 16 16.87 8.69 -33.46
N TYR A 17 17.84 8.69 -34.37
CA TYR A 17 18.16 7.58 -35.26
C TYR A 17 19.65 7.44 -35.50
N GLU A 18 20.04 6.29 -36.03
CA GLU A 18 21.41 6.03 -36.47
C GLU A 18 21.72 6.72 -37.81
N PHE A 19 22.91 7.32 -37.90
CA PHE A 19 23.42 7.92 -39.13
C PHE A 19 24.78 7.32 -39.51
N PRO A 20 24.81 6.15 -40.20
CA PRO A 20 26.05 5.59 -40.75
C PRO A 20 26.76 6.56 -41.72
N ASP A 21 28.04 6.38 -42.01
CA ASP A 21 28.78 7.19 -43.01
C ASP A 21 28.52 8.71 -42.88
N THR A 22 28.52 9.21 -41.66
CA THR A 22 28.21 10.60 -41.33
C THR A 22 29.25 11.19 -40.39
N LEU A 23 29.65 12.42 -40.64
CA LEU A 23 30.56 13.19 -39.79
C LEU A 23 29.81 14.39 -39.24
N ILE A 24 29.94 14.65 -37.94
CA ILE A 24 29.42 15.84 -37.27
C ILE A 24 30.59 16.67 -36.74
N LEU A 25 30.61 17.94 -37.08
CA LEU A 25 31.51 18.94 -36.48
C LEU A 25 30.66 19.99 -35.76
N ILE A 26 30.92 20.19 -34.48
CA ILE A 26 30.29 21.23 -33.67
C ILE A 26 31.31 22.35 -33.45
N THR A 27 31.02 23.55 -33.94
CA THR A 27 31.77 24.78 -33.62
C THR A 27 31.00 25.63 -32.61
N MET A 28 31.55 26.77 -32.20
CA MET A 28 30.89 27.67 -31.24
C MET A 28 29.60 28.30 -31.78
N ASP A 29 29.49 28.42 -33.09
CA ASP A 29 28.47 29.19 -33.81
C ASP A 29 27.58 28.34 -34.72
N LYS A 30 28.04 27.15 -35.16
CA LYS A 30 27.35 26.34 -36.17
C LYS A 30 27.64 24.85 -36.00
N VAL A 31 26.70 24.00 -36.42
CA VAL A 31 26.91 22.55 -36.55
C VAL A 31 27.01 22.16 -38.01
N TYR A 32 28.02 21.39 -38.38
CA TYR A 32 28.23 20.92 -39.75
C TYR A 32 28.05 19.41 -39.82
N PHE A 33 27.34 18.96 -40.84
CA PHE A 33 27.13 17.55 -41.13
C PHE A 33 27.70 17.19 -42.50
N VAL A 34 28.47 16.12 -42.60
CA VAL A 34 28.83 15.50 -43.88
C VAL A 34 28.10 14.17 -43.98
N THR A 35 27.14 14.06 -44.90
CA THR A 35 26.33 12.83 -45.03
C THR A 35 25.86 12.61 -46.47
N SER A 36 25.19 11.48 -46.74
CA SER A 36 24.70 11.16 -48.08
C SER A 36 23.53 12.05 -48.52
N GLN A 37 23.25 12.08 -49.83
CA GLN A 37 22.11 12.83 -50.38
C GLN A 37 20.74 12.36 -49.85
N LYS A 38 20.62 11.09 -49.43
CA LYS A 38 19.34 10.52 -48.96
C LYS A 38 18.99 10.87 -47.52
N LYS A 39 19.97 11.24 -46.71
CA LYS A 39 19.81 11.44 -45.26
C LYS A 39 19.40 12.87 -44.98
N ASP A 40 18.11 13.14 -44.86
CA ASP A 40 17.67 14.50 -44.56
C ASP A 40 17.92 14.87 -43.09
N ILE A 41 18.38 16.09 -42.84
CA ILE A 41 18.65 16.61 -41.48
C ILE A 41 17.79 17.86 -41.33
N LYS A 42 16.84 17.79 -40.40
CA LYS A 42 15.94 18.89 -40.07
C LYS A 42 16.19 19.31 -38.63
N SER A 43 16.14 20.61 -38.36
CA SER A 43 16.21 21.16 -37.02
C SER A 43 14.98 22.01 -36.77
N ASP A 44 14.29 21.75 -35.67
CA ASP A 44 13.22 22.61 -35.15
C ASP A 44 13.77 23.69 -34.20
N LYS A 45 15.09 23.69 -33.94
CA LYS A 45 15.78 24.61 -33.02
C LYS A 45 16.59 25.68 -33.76
N GLN A 46 16.74 26.85 -33.13
CA GLN A 46 17.46 28.05 -33.62
C GLN A 46 18.99 27.89 -33.79
N ILE A 47 19.57 26.69 -33.68
CA ILE A 47 21.02 26.50 -33.84
C ILE A 47 21.35 26.43 -35.33
N PRO A 48 22.22 27.31 -35.87
CA PRO A 48 22.62 27.26 -37.27
C PRO A 48 23.29 25.92 -37.58
N PHE A 49 22.87 25.26 -38.65
CA PHE A 49 23.55 24.07 -39.15
C PHE A 49 23.71 24.09 -40.66
N GLU A 50 24.68 23.33 -41.17
CA GLU A 50 24.99 23.24 -42.58
C GLU A 50 25.29 21.78 -42.95
N VAL A 51 24.79 21.34 -44.11
CA VAL A 51 24.91 19.94 -44.54
C VAL A 51 25.68 19.85 -45.85
N TYR A 52 26.85 19.24 -45.80
CA TYR A 52 27.65 18.87 -46.95
C TYR A 52 27.24 17.49 -47.45
N ARG A 53 26.69 17.45 -48.66
CA ARG A 53 26.19 16.24 -49.29
C ARG A 53 27.32 15.49 -49.96
N ARG A 54 27.38 14.17 -49.76
CA ARG A 54 28.30 13.27 -50.46
C ARG A 54 27.60 12.54 -51.61
N THR A 55 28.41 12.19 -52.61
CA THR A 55 28.00 11.37 -53.77
C THR A 55 28.84 10.10 -53.84
N LYS A 56 28.67 9.33 -54.93
CA LYS A 56 29.53 8.18 -55.24
C LYS A 56 30.92 8.59 -55.74
N ASP A 57 31.10 9.85 -56.13
CA ASP A 57 32.34 10.40 -56.65
C ASP A 57 33.28 10.80 -55.50
N SER A 58 34.47 10.20 -55.49
CA SER A 58 35.45 10.42 -54.42
C SER A 58 36.14 11.79 -54.53
N GLU A 59 36.31 12.37 -55.72
CA GLU A 59 36.89 13.72 -55.86
C GLU A 59 35.94 14.77 -55.30
N TYR A 60 34.66 14.68 -55.65
CA TYR A 60 33.61 15.53 -55.10
C TYR A 60 33.52 15.42 -53.56
N ASN A 61 33.63 14.21 -53.01
CA ASN A 61 33.61 14.00 -51.57
C ASN A 61 34.85 14.61 -50.88
N ALA A 62 36.02 14.54 -51.50
CA ALA A 62 37.24 15.17 -51.00
C ALA A 62 37.10 16.70 -50.90
N GLU A 63 36.41 17.36 -51.83
CA GLU A 63 36.11 18.79 -51.73
C GLU A 63 35.21 19.12 -50.53
N GLN A 64 34.21 18.29 -50.22
CA GLN A 64 33.36 18.49 -49.05
C GLN A 64 34.16 18.37 -47.75
N PHE A 65 35.08 17.40 -47.68
CA PHE A 65 35.95 17.25 -46.52
C PHE A 65 36.92 18.42 -46.36
N LYS A 66 37.47 18.96 -47.46
CA LYS A 66 38.29 20.19 -47.42
C LYS A 66 37.52 21.38 -46.85
N LYS A 67 36.27 21.61 -47.28
CA LYS A 67 35.40 22.65 -46.72
C LYS A 67 35.20 22.49 -45.21
N LEU A 68 35.01 21.24 -44.76
CA LEU A 68 34.85 20.95 -43.35
C LEU A 68 36.14 21.24 -42.56
N ILE A 69 37.30 20.83 -43.08
CA ILE A 69 38.62 21.13 -42.48
C ILE A 69 38.85 22.64 -42.41
N ASP A 70 38.46 23.41 -43.43
CA ASP A 70 38.51 24.87 -43.42
C ASP A 70 37.63 25.48 -42.33
N CYS A 71 36.49 24.86 -42.01
CA CYS A 71 35.65 25.29 -40.89
C CYS A 71 36.34 25.04 -39.55
N ILE A 72 37.03 23.90 -39.39
CA ILE A 72 37.83 23.61 -38.20
C ILE A 72 38.92 24.67 -38.03
N THR A 73 39.70 24.98 -39.08
CA THR A 73 40.83 25.91 -38.99
C THR A 73 40.42 27.35 -38.68
N LYS A 74 39.23 27.78 -39.13
CA LYS A 74 38.68 29.12 -38.86
C LYS A 74 38.08 29.27 -37.46
N SER A 75 37.65 28.18 -36.83
CA SER A 75 37.02 28.22 -35.51
C SER A 75 38.07 28.38 -34.39
N GLN A 76 38.02 29.47 -33.61
CA GLN A 76 38.81 29.68 -32.37
C GLN A 76 40.33 29.38 -32.53
N ASN A 77 40.98 29.85 -33.60
CA ASN A 77 42.38 29.57 -33.94
C ASN A 77 42.72 28.08 -34.22
N GLY A 78 41.72 27.22 -34.39
CA GLY A 78 41.69 26.04 -35.27
C GLY A 78 42.63 24.87 -35.00
N LYS A 79 43.37 24.86 -33.89
CA LYS A 79 44.39 23.83 -33.62
C LYS A 79 43.91 22.69 -32.72
N LYS A 80 42.95 22.92 -31.83
CA LYS A 80 42.47 21.90 -30.88
C LYS A 80 41.12 21.36 -31.30
N VAL A 81 41.02 20.04 -31.46
CA VAL A 81 39.80 19.35 -31.91
C VAL A 81 39.43 18.29 -30.89
N GLY A 82 38.19 18.38 -30.39
CA GLY A 82 37.61 17.34 -29.55
C GLY A 82 37.19 16.14 -30.39
N ILE A 83 37.63 14.94 -30.03
CA ILE A 83 37.24 13.69 -30.68
C ILE A 83 36.84 12.64 -29.64
N ILE A 84 36.14 11.60 -30.07
CA ILE A 84 35.89 10.43 -29.24
C ILE A 84 37.01 9.43 -29.53
N GLN A 85 38.04 9.42 -28.69
CA GLN A 85 39.31 8.76 -29.04
C GLN A 85 39.22 7.22 -29.08
N LYS A 86 38.24 6.64 -28.37
CA LYS A 86 38.04 5.18 -28.32
C LYS A 86 37.22 4.63 -29.48
N ASP A 87 36.56 5.49 -30.23
CA ASP A 87 35.72 5.06 -31.35
C ASP A 87 36.57 4.86 -32.60
N ASN A 88 36.66 3.61 -33.06
CA ASN A 88 37.44 3.23 -34.23
C ASN A 88 36.51 2.74 -35.33
N PHE A 89 36.18 3.63 -36.26
CA PHE A 89 35.36 3.30 -37.42
C PHE A 89 36.21 2.84 -38.60
N GLU A 90 35.67 1.93 -39.40
CA GLU A 90 36.29 1.47 -40.65
C GLU A 90 35.35 1.70 -41.83
N GLY A 91 35.89 1.58 -43.06
CA GLY A 91 35.12 1.70 -44.29
C GLY A 91 35.60 2.81 -45.22
N LYS A 92 35.00 2.88 -46.41
CA LYS A 92 35.38 3.83 -47.47
C LYS A 92 35.28 5.28 -46.99
N PHE A 93 34.20 5.63 -46.29
CA PHE A 93 33.98 6.98 -45.75
C PHE A 93 35.12 7.43 -44.83
N VAL A 94 35.53 6.56 -43.89
CA VAL A 94 36.56 6.87 -42.89
C VAL A 94 37.94 6.99 -43.54
N LYS A 95 38.25 6.13 -44.52
CA LYS A 95 39.49 6.21 -45.30
C LYS A 95 39.62 7.54 -46.03
N GLU A 96 38.58 7.94 -46.76
CA GLU A 96 38.55 9.22 -47.47
C GLU A 96 38.67 10.42 -46.52
N TRP A 97 38.03 10.36 -45.34
CA TRP A 97 38.17 11.40 -44.32
C TRP A 97 39.61 11.49 -43.78
N ASN A 98 40.22 10.35 -43.44
CA ASN A 98 41.59 10.31 -42.93
C ASN A 98 42.61 10.81 -43.98
N GLU A 99 42.42 10.49 -45.25
CA GLU A 99 43.22 11.02 -46.36
C GLU A 99 43.09 12.54 -46.49
N ALA A 100 41.87 13.08 -46.41
CA ALA A 100 41.62 14.52 -46.42
C ALA A 100 42.24 15.22 -45.21
N LEU A 101 42.13 14.62 -44.02
CA LEU A 101 42.69 15.16 -42.78
C LEU A 101 44.22 15.16 -42.80
N ASN A 102 44.84 14.07 -43.28
CA ASN A 102 46.30 13.93 -43.39
C ASN A 102 46.92 14.83 -44.47
N SER A 103 46.16 15.19 -45.50
CA SER A 103 46.59 16.12 -46.54
C SER A 103 46.43 17.60 -46.16
N SER A 104 45.84 17.90 -45.00
CA SER A 104 45.76 19.26 -44.45
C SER A 104 47.14 19.81 -44.09
N THR A 105 47.36 21.10 -44.38
CA THR A 105 48.58 21.83 -43.97
C THR A 105 48.59 22.16 -42.47
N THR A 106 47.43 22.11 -41.81
CA THR A 106 47.29 22.40 -40.39
C THR A 106 47.43 21.12 -39.57
N LYS A 107 48.35 21.11 -38.61
CA LYS A 107 48.46 20.02 -37.62
C LYS A 107 47.45 20.26 -36.49
N PHE A 108 46.50 19.34 -36.34
CA PHE A 108 45.51 19.36 -35.28
C PHE A 108 45.99 18.61 -34.03
N GLU A 109 45.70 19.16 -32.86
CA GLU A 109 45.84 18.54 -31.55
C GLU A 109 44.48 17.94 -31.15
N PHE A 110 44.43 16.63 -31.07
CA PHE A 110 43.20 15.90 -30.73
C PHE A 110 43.11 15.67 -29.22
N THR A 111 41.95 15.97 -28.63
CA THR A 111 41.66 15.73 -27.21
C THR A 111 40.41 14.88 -27.06
N ASP A 112 40.43 13.90 -26.16
CA ASP A 112 39.26 13.06 -25.89
C ASP A 112 38.14 13.87 -25.19
N VAL A 113 36.94 13.87 -25.79
CA VAL A 113 35.75 14.53 -25.23
C VAL A 113 34.71 13.56 -24.68
N SER A 114 35.00 12.26 -24.68
CA SER A 114 34.08 11.21 -24.23
C SER A 114 33.50 11.49 -22.85
N ILE A 115 34.32 11.94 -21.89
CA ILE A 115 33.87 12.29 -20.55
C ILE A 115 32.88 13.46 -20.53
N GLY A 116 33.12 14.48 -21.37
CA GLY A 116 32.26 15.67 -21.44
C GLY A 116 30.88 15.30 -21.99
N LEU A 117 30.85 14.52 -23.07
CA LEU A 117 29.63 14.03 -23.69
C LEU A 117 28.83 13.13 -22.73
N ALA A 118 29.50 12.21 -22.02
CA ALA A 118 28.84 11.37 -21.03
C ALA A 118 28.24 12.22 -19.90
N SER A 119 28.90 13.30 -19.50
CA SER A 119 28.38 14.20 -18.47
C SER A 119 27.17 15.02 -18.94
N ALA A 120 27.11 15.36 -20.24
CA ALA A 120 25.99 16.07 -20.83
C ALA A 120 24.74 15.17 -20.98
N MET A 121 24.94 13.90 -21.35
CA MET A 121 23.85 12.93 -21.56
C MET A 121 23.38 12.24 -20.27
N ALA A 122 24.12 12.34 -19.16
CA ALA A 122 23.80 11.61 -17.93
C ALA A 122 22.45 12.01 -17.30
N PRO A 123 22.14 13.31 -17.09
CA PRO A 123 20.80 13.74 -16.68
C PRO A 123 19.79 13.53 -17.81
N LYS A 124 18.61 13.01 -17.48
CA LYS A 124 17.53 12.73 -18.44
C LYS A 124 16.45 13.79 -18.38
N ASP A 125 15.97 14.24 -19.52
CA ASP A 125 14.79 15.10 -19.63
C ASP A 125 13.47 14.33 -19.46
N ASP A 126 12.34 15.05 -19.46
CA ASP A 126 11.03 14.43 -19.22
C ASP A 126 10.61 13.43 -20.30
N GLU A 127 11.02 13.61 -21.55
CA GLU A 127 10.73 12.67 -22.64
C GLU A 127 11.57 11.41 -22.51
N GLU A 128 12.87 11.57 -22.24
CA GLU A 128 13.79 10.47 -21.96
C GLU A 128 13.28 9.64 -20.76
N ILE A 129 12.84 10.30 -19.69
CA ILE A 129 12.29 9.64 -18.50
C ILE A 129 11.00 8.88 -18.83
N ARG A 130 10.12 9.41 -19.69
CA ARG A 130 8.92 8.67 -20.15
C ARG A 130 9.30 7.39 -20.89
N ASN A 131 10.27 7.47 -21.79
CA ASN A 131 10.75 6.29 -22.53
C ASN A 131 11.38 5.26 -21.60
N ILE A 132 12.19 5.69 -20.63
CA ILE A 132 12.81 4.82 -19.62
C ILE A 132 11.74 4.16 -18.73
N LYS A 133 10.71 4.90 -18.31
CA LYS A 133 9.58 4.32 -17.55
C LYS A 133 8.84 3.24 -18.35
N MET A 134 8.63 3.46 -19.64
CA MET A 134 8.02 2.46 -20.52
C MET A 134 8.92 1.22 -20.65
N ALA A 135 10.21 1.40 -20.92
CA ALA A 135 11.20 0.32 -20.95
C ALA A 135 11.24 -0.47 -19.63
N ALA A 136 11.21 0.22 -18.48
CA ALA A 136 11.23 -0.42 -17.16
C ALA A 136 9.96 -1.23 -16.92
N LYS A 137 8.80 -0.71 -17.34
CA LYS A 137 7.51 -1.41 -17.25
C LYS A 137 7.50 -2.67 -18.13
N LEU A 138 8.01 -2.60 -19.35
CA LEU A 138 8.15 -3.78 -20.21
C LEU A 138 9.11 -4.82 -19.61
N SER A 139 10.28 -4.40 -19.11
CA SER A 139 11.22 -5.30 -18.39
C SER A 139 10.57 -5.97 -17.18
N SER A 140 9.78 -5.21 -16.42
CA SER A 140 9.04 -5.69 -15.25
C SER A 140 8.02 -6.76 -15.63
N ILE A 141 7.26 -6.53 -16.72
CA ILE A 141 6.30 -7.49 -17.26
C ILE A 141 7.01 -8.74 -17.77
N MET A 142 8.11 -8.60 -18.52
CA MET A 142 8.88 -9.75 -19.02
C MET A 142 9.43 -10.61 -17.88
N MET A 143 9.88 -10.00 -16.79
CA MET A 143 10.32 -10.74 -15.59
C MET A 143 9.14 -11.45 -14.92
N LYS A 144 8.06 -10.72 -14.59
CA LYS A 144 6.92 -11.24 -13.81
C LYS A 144 6.06 -12.24 -14.56
N ASN A 145 5.61 -11.87 -15.76
CA ASN A 145 4.52 -12.54 -16.47
C ASN A 145 5.04 -13.54 -17.51
N TYR A 146 6.33 -13.49 -17.87
CA TYR A 146 6.92 -14.45 -18.80
C TYR A 146 7.98 -15.30 -18.12
N PHE A 147 9.10 -14.69 -17.68
CA PHE A 147 10.22 -15.45 -17.14
C PHE A 147 9.82 -16.27 -15.91
N THR A 148 9.19 -15.65 -14.91
CA THR A 148 8.79 -16.37 -13.68
C THR A 148 7.79 -17.48 -13.97
N GLU A 149 6.75 -17.23 -14.78
CA GLU A 149 5.76 -18.25 -15.13
C GLU A 149 6.37 -19.44 -15.89
N GLU A 150 7.17 -19.17 -16.92
CA GLU A 150 7.82 -20.22 -17.70
C GLU A 150 8.86 -20.99 -16.88
N MET A 151 9.67 -20.30 -16.06
CA MET A 151 10.65 -20.93 -15.17
C MET A 151 9.94 -21.86 -14.19
N THR A 152 8.85 -21.42 -13.55
CA THR A 152 8.07 -22.26 -12.64
C THR A 152 7.50 -23.47 -13.37
N SER A 153 6.89 -23.31 -14.56
CA SER A 153 6.40 -24.44 -15.37
C SER A 153 7.50 -25.42 -15.76
N ILE A 154 8.69 -24.92 -16.13
CA ILE A 154 9.84 -25.77 -16.48
C ILE A 154 10.27 -26.61 -15.27
N ILE A 155 10.33 -26.00 -14.09
CA ILE A 155 10.73 -26.68 -12.85
C ILE A 155 9.66 -27.68 -12.39
N ASP A 156 8.39 -27.27 -12.35
CA ASP A 156 7.28 -28.12 -11.89
C ASP A 156 7.04 -29.33 -12.81
N GLU A 157 7.22 -29.17 -14.13
CA GLU A 157 7.06 -30.25 -15.11
C GLU A 157 8.37 -31.01 -15.40
N GLU A 158 9.45 -30.69 -14.67
CA GLU A 158 10.80 -31.25 -14.86
C GLU A 158 11.30 -31.20 -16.31
N LYS A 159 10.88 -30.17 -17.06
CA LYS A 159 11.24 -30.00 -18.47
C LYS A 159 12.74 -29.75 -18.61
N GLN A 160 13.36 -30.45 -19.53
CA GLN A 160 14.75 -30.23 -19.89
C GLN A 160 14.85 -29.09 -20.91
N ILE A 161 15.31 -27.92 -20.46
CA ILE A 161 15.62 -26.77 -21.32
C ILE A 161 17.00 -26.23 -21.01
N LYS A 162 17.72 -25.80 -22.03
CA LYS A 162 19.04 -25.18 -21.88
C LYS A 162 18.92 -23.68 -21.64
N HIS A 163 19.88 -23.07 -20.93
CA HIS A 163 19.82 -21.63 -20.65
C HIS A 163 19.78 -20.77 -21.91
N GLU A 164 20.60 -21.09 -22.92
CA GLU A 164 20.59 -20.43 -24.23
C GLU A 164 19.23 -20.57 -24.93
N LYS A 165 18.64 -21.77 -24.92
CA LYS A 165 17.31 -21.97 -25.52
C LYS A 165 16.21 -21.22 -24.79
N PHE A 166 16.28 -21.18 -23.46
CA PHE A 166 15.32 -20.41 -22.67
C PHE A 166 15.48 -18.90 -22.92
N THR A 167 16.72 -18.44 -23.11
CA THR A 167 17.03 -17.06 -23.52
C THR A 167 16.34 -16.71 -24.84
N GLU A 168 16.50 -17.55 -25.87
CA GLU A 168 15.81 -17.35 -27.16
C GLU A 168 14.28 -17.26 -27.00
N ASN A 169 13.69 -18.11 -26.14
CA ASN A 169 12.26 -18.08 -25.88
C ASN A 169 11.82 -16.74 -25.24
N ILE A 170 12.60 -16.23 -24.27
CA ILE A 170 12.37 -14.93 -23.66
C ILE A 170 12.48 -13.81 -24.70
N GLU A 171 13.48 -13.87 -25.57
CA GLU A 171 13.67 -12.85 -26.62
C GLU A 171 12.46 -12.78 -27.56
N ASN A 172 11.99 -13.94 -28.01
CA ASN A 172 10.83 -14.08 -28.90
C ASN A 172 9.50 -13.66 -28.24
N ALA A 173 9.45 -13.56 -26.92
CA ALA A 173 8.23 -13.17 -26.20
C ALA A 173 8.03 -11.65 -26.12
N LEU A 174 9.05 -10.84 -26.45
CA LEU A 174 8.92 -9.39 -26.64
C LEU A 174 8.38 -9.09 -28.04
N ASP A 175 7.16 -9.54 -28.30
CA ASP A 175 6.50 -9.43 -29.61
C ASP A 175 5.06 -8.92 -29.46
N GLU A 176 4.55 -8.22 -30.47
CA GLU A 176 3.20 -7.65 -30.48
C GLU A 176 2.10 -8.73 -30.32
N SER A 177 2.34 -9.94 -30.84
CA SER A 177 1.44 -11.09 -30.68
C SER A 177 1.25 -11.53 -29.23
N MET A 178 2.22 -11.22 -28.36
CA MET A 178 2.19 -11.55 -26.93
C MET A 178 1.51 -10.48 -26.07
N ARG A 179 1.10 -9.33 -26.64
CA ARG A 179 0.51 -8.19 -25.90
C ARG A 179 -0.65 -8.61 -25.00
N SER A 180 -1.59 -9.41 -25.51
CA SER A 180 -2.77 -9.85 -24.75
C SER A 180 -2.41 -10.83 -23.64
N LYS A 181 -1.51 -11.77 -23.91
CA LYS A 181 -1.05 -12.79 -22.95
C LYS A 181 -0.25 -12.15 -21.81
N LEU A 182 0.73 -11.29 -22.15
CA LEU A 182 1.64 -10.66 -21.17
C LEU A 182 1.10 -9.35 -20.60
N LYS A 183 -0.02 -8.85 -21.12
CA LYS A 183 -0.66 -7.58 -20.72
C LYS A 183 0.26 -6.37 -20.91
N PHE A 184 0.92 -6.26 -22.07
CA PHE A 184 1.71 -5.07 -22.36
C PHE A 184 0.83 -3.80 -22.40
N PRO A 185 1.33 -2.64 -21.93
CA PRO A 185 0.55 -1.39 -21.89
C PRO A 185 0.04 -0.99 -23.28
N SER A 186 -1.22 -0.55 -23.38
CA SER A 186 -1.84 -0.20 -24.67
C SER A 186 -1.14 0.96 -25.38
N ASP A 187 -0.50 1.86 -24.63
CA ASP A 187 0.29 2.99 -25.11
C ASP A 187 1.74 2.62 -25.47
N ALA A 188 2.18 1.39 -25.19
CA ALA A 188 3.49 0.89 -25.61
C ALA A 188 3.48 0.51 -27.09
N SER A 189 4.44 1.03 -27.86
CA SER A 189 4.72 0.61 -29.25
C SER A 189 5.78 -0.50 -29.24
N ILE A 190 5.39 -1.77 -29.30
CA ILE A 190 6.32 -2.90 -29.09
C ILE A 190 7.36 -3.00 -30.22
N ASP A 191 7.05 -2.51 -31.42
CA ASP A 191 7.98 -2.31 -32.53
C ASP A 191 9.15 -1.37 -32.21
N MET A 192 8.97 -0.48 -31.22
CA MET A 192 10.00 0.41 -30.69
C MET A 192 10.70 -0.15 -29.45
N ALA A 193 10.37 -1.38 -29.04
CA ALA A 193 11.02 -2.11 -27.96
C ALA A 193 12.04 -3.11 -28.54
N ASP A 194 13.19 -3.22 -27.88
CA ASP A 194 14.27 -4.14 -28.22
C ASP A 194 14.96 -4.60 -26.92
N TRP A 195 15.88 -5.54 -26.99
CA TRP A 195 16.67 -5.99 -25.84
C TRP A 195 17.94 -5.15 -25.68
N CYS A 196 18.25 -4.72 -24.46
CA CYS A 196 19.52 -4.05 -24.14
C CYS A 196 20.72 -4.99 -24.38
N TYR A 197 20.49 -6.27 -24.12
CA TYR A 197 21.40 -7.39 -24.30
C TYR A 197 20.54 -8.67 -24.25
N PRO A 198 21.00 -9.80 -24.83
CA PRO A 198 20.27 -11.06 -24.74
C PRO A 198 20.01 -11.42 -23.27
N PRO A 199 18.76 -11.73 -22.85
CA PRO A 199 18.44 -12.13 -21.49
C PRO A 199 19.41 -13.19 -20.96
N ILE A 200 19.81 -13.08 -19.70
CA ILE A 200 20.83 -13.95 -19.11
C ILE A 200 20.15 -14.84 -18.08
N VAL A 201 20.19 -16.15 -18.30
CA VAL A 201 19.70 -17.17 -17.38
C VAL A 201 20.88 -18.01 -16.91
N GLN A 202 21.04 -18.16 -15.60
CA GLN A 202 22.14 -18.91 -14.98
C GLN A 202 21.62 -19.81 -13.88
N SER A 203 22.11 -21.05 -13.82
CA SER A 203 21.84 -21.98 -12.72
C SER A 203 22.90 -23.09 -12.68
N GLY A 204 22.83 -23.95 -11.66
CA GLY A 204 23.64 -25.17 -11.61
C GLY A 204 25.14 -24.99 -11.30
N GLY A 205 25.49 -23.92 -10.58
CA GLY A 205 26.84 -23.72 -10.02
C GLY A 205 27.78 -22.87 -10.87
N ASP A 206 27.43 -22.61 -12.12
CA ASP A 206 28.19 -21.73 -13.03
C ASP A 206 27.51 -20.35 -13.11
N PHE A 207 28.06 -19.39 -12.35
CA PHE A 207 27.51 -18.05 -12.25
C PHE A 207 28.55 -16.98 -12.62
N ASP A 208 28.15 -16.05 -13.49
CA ASP A 208 28.91 -14.85 -13.81
C ASP A 208 28.03 -13.61 -13.62
N LEU A 209 28.29 -12.84 -12.56
CA LEU A 209 27.52 -11.63 -12.27
C LEU A 209 28.06 -10.38 -12.97
N ARG A 210 29.00 -10.53 -13.91
CA ARG A 210 29.47 -9.40 -14.73
C ARG A 210 28.41 -9.08 -15.79
N PRO A 211 28.29 -7.80 -16.21
CA PRO A 211 27.39 -7.43 -17.31
C PRO A 211 27.72 -8.10 -18.65
N SER A 212 28.93 -8.66 -18.79
CA SER A 212 29.38 -9.40 -19.97
C SER A 212 28.96 -10.87 -20.00
N ALA A 213 28.28 -11.35 -18.96
CA ALA A 213 27.83 -12.73 -18.89
C ALA A 213 26.88 -13.08 -20.04
N VAL A 214 26.86 -14.36 -20.39
CA VAL A 214 25.98 -14.93 -21.41
C VAL A 214 25.42 -16.25 -20.87
N SER A 215 24.18 -16.56 -21.24
CA SER A 215 23.58 -17.86 -20.95
C SER A 215 24.42 -18.97 -21.61
N ASN A 216 24.82 -19.98 -20.84
CA ASN A 216 25.60 -21.10 -21.37
C ASN A 216 24.68 -22.16 -22.02
N ASN A 217 25.27 -23.23 -22.58
CA ASN A 217 24.54 -24.31 -23.24
C ASN A 217 24.22 -25.48 -22.29
N GLU A 218 24.24 -25.24 -20.97
CA GLU A 218 23.87 -26.21 -19.94
C GLU A 218 22.36 -26.20 -19.69
N TYR A 219 21.84 -27.32 -19.18
CA TYR A 219 20.43 -27.44 -18.78
C TYR A 219 20.14 -26.63 -17.51
N LEU A 220 18.97 -25.99 -17.48
CA LEU A 220 18.42 -25.34 -16.30
C LEU A 220 18.36 -26.34 -15.15
N HIS A 221 18.84 -25.91 -13.98
CA HIS A 221 18.99 -26.76 -12.81
C HIS A 221 18.34 -26.10 -11.59
N ALA A 222 17.59 -26.89 -10.84
CA ALA A 222 16.90 -26.45 -9.65
C ALA A 222 17.85 -26.22 -8.47
N GLY A 223 17.79 -25.03 -7.89
CA GLY A 223 18.52 -24.65 -6.69
C GLY A 223 18.67 -23.14 -6.58
N THR A 224 19.53 -22.55 -7.39
CA THR A 224 19.64 -21.10 -7.51
C THR A 224 19.61 -20.72 -8.98
N ILE A 225 18.60 -19.96 -9.36
CA ILE A 225 18.37 -19.52 -10.75
C ILE A 225 18.45 -17.99 -10.76
N ILE A 226 19.35 -17.44 -11.56
CA ILE A 226 19.48 -16.00 -11.77
C ILE A 226 18.96 -15.66 -13.16
N CYS A 227 18.06 -14.69 -13.23
CA CYS A 227 17.67 -14.05 -14.48
C CYS A 227 18.05 -12.58 -14.47
N SER A 228 18.67 -12.11 -15.54
CA SER A 228 18.88 -10.69 -15.81
C SER A 228 18.38 -10.36 -17.20
N LEU A 229 17.45 -9.41 -17.30
CA LEU A 229 16.92 -8.94 -18.58
C LEU A 229 16.72 -7.43 -18.54
N GLY A 230 16.68 -6.82 -19.72
CA GLY A 230 16.53 -5.38 -19.83
C GLY A 230 15.97 -5.00 -21.18
N VAL A 231 14.77 -4.44 -21.20
CA VAL A 231 14.14 -3.89 -22.40
C VAL A 231 14.66 -2.47 -22.64
N ARG A 232 14.91 -2.18 -23.91
CA ARG A 232 15.24 -0.89 -24.48
C ARG A 232 14.01 -0.37 -25.21
N TYR A 233 13.48 0.79 -24.83
CA TYR A 233 12.31 1.39 -25.51
C TYR A 233 12.70 2.74 -26.10
N LYS A 234 12.48 2.91 -27.41
CA LYS A 234 12.93 4.09 -28.16
C LYS A 234 14.39 4.45 -27.87
N SER A 235 15.25 3.44 -27.91
CA SER A 235 16.68 3.53 -27.61
C SER A 235 17.10 3.68 -26.14
N TYR A 236 16.17 3.84 -25.19
CA TYR A 236 16.52 4.00 -23.77
C TYR A 236 16.50 2.66 -23.02
N CYS A 237 17.63 2.32 -22.42
CA CYS A 237 17.90 1.06 -21.75
C CYS A 237 17.35 1.01 -20.32
N THR A 238 16.99 -0.19 -19.89
CA THR A 238 16.69 -0.53 -18.49
C THR A 238 17.27 -1.89 -18.13
N ASN A 239 17.25 -2.23 -16.85
CA ASN A 239 17.77 -3.49 -16.34
C ASN A 239 17.01 -3.96 -15.10
N ILE A 240 16.74 -5.25 -15.04
CA ILE A 240 16.22 -5.93 -13.85
C ILE A 240 16.88 -7.30 -13.72
N SER A 241 17.34 -7.61 -12.51
CA SER A 241 17.89 -8.93 -12.18
C SER A 241 17.20 -9.48 -10.94
N ARG A 242 16.82 -10.75 -10.98
CA ARG A 242 16.22 -11.48 -9.87
C ARG A 242 16.92 -12.82 -9.70
N THR A 243 16.99 -13.25 -8.44
CA THR A 243 17.40 -14.60 -8.07
C THR A 243 16.17 -15.32 -7.53
N PHE A 244 15.94 -16.51 -8.05
CA PHE A 244 14.90 -17.44 -7.63
C PHE A 244 15.57 -18.65 -6.95
N LEU A 245 14.98 -19.10 -5.86
CA LEU A 245 15.56 -20.11 -5.00
C LEU A 245 14.64 -21.33 -4.95
N ILE A 246 15.14 -22.48 -5.37
CA ILE A 246 14.39 -23.75 -5.31
C ILE A 246 14.93 -24.55 -4.13
N ASP A 247 14.06 -24.87 -3.17
CA ASP A 247 14.37 -25.52 -1.90
C ASP A 247 15.62 -24.94 -1.19
N PRO A 248 15.67 -23.61 -0.97
CA PRO A 248 16.81 -23.00 -0.32
C PRO A 248 16.91 -23.44 1.15
N LYS A 249 18.14 -23.76 1.56
CA LYS A 249 18.45 -23.93 2.98
C LYS A 249 18.51 -22.59 3.70
N LYS A 250 18.30 -22.61 5.01
CA LYS A 250 18.28 -21.40 5.88
C LYS A 250 19.49 -20.46 5.71
N SER A 251 20.66 -20.98 5.36
CA SER A 251 21.85 -20.15 5.09
C SER A 251 21.69 -19.32 3.81
N LYS A 252 21.22 -19.94 2.73
CA LYS A 252 20.94 -19.28 1.43
C LYS A 252 19.84 -18.24 1.59
N GLU A 253 18.75 -18.60 2.28
CA GLU A 253 17.66 -17.68 2.66
C GLU A 253 18.18 -16.43 3.36
N LYS A 254 18.96 -16.59 4.44
CA LYS A 254 19.53 -15.47 5.19
C LYS A 254 20.42 -14.57 4.33
N ASN A 255 21.16 -15.14 3.39
CA ASN A 255 22.03 -14.37 2.49
C ASN A 255 21.23 -13.57 1.47
N TYR A 256 20.13 -14.14 0.94
CA TYR A 256 19.23 -13.42 0.04
C TYR A 256 18.48 -12.30 0.75
N ILE A 257 17.88 -12.56 1.92
CA ILE A 257 17.20 -11.54 2.73
C ILE A 257 18.15 -10.38 3.06
N PHE A 258 19.41 -10.69 3.41
CA PHE A 258 20.43 -9.66 3.64
C PHE A 258 20.71 -8.82 2.38
N LEU A 259 20.76 -9.43 1.19
CA LEU A 259 20.97 -8.72 -0.07
C LEU A 259 19.82 -7.73 -0.36
N VAL A 260 18.58 -8.12 -0.08
CA VAL A 260 17.39 -7.25 -0.20
C VAL A 260 17.45 -6.10 0.82
N GLN A 261 17.82 -6.38 2.07
CA GLN A 261 18.02 -5.34 3.09
C GLN A 261 19.10 -4.34 2.70
N LEU A 262 20.22 -4.81 2.15
CA LEU A 262 21.28 -3.95 1.63
C LEU A 262 20.78 -3.06 0.49
N GLN A 263 19.96 -3.60 -0.43
CA GLN A 263 19.38 -2.81 -1.51
C GLN A 263 18.50 -1.68 -0.98
N ASN A 264 17.56 -1.99 -0.08
CA ASN A 264 16.66 -1.00 0.50
C ASN A 264 17.46 0.09 1.25
N TYR A 265 18.46 -0.32 2.05
CA TYR A 265 19.36 0.63 2.71
C TYR A 265 20.06 1.58 1.73
N LEU A 266 20.55 1.09 0.58
CA LEU A 266 21.20 1.94 -0.41
C LEU A 266 20.22 2.87 -1.12
N ILE A 267 19.01 2.39 -1.44
CA ILE A 267 17.93 3.20 -2.06
C ILE A 267 17.62 4.42 -1.18
N ASP A 268 17.54 4.24 0.14
CA ASP A 268 17.28 5.33 1.10
C ASP A 268 18.39 6.39 1.16
N HIS A 269 19.58 6.08 0.62
CA HIS A 269 20.74 6.98 0.61
C HIS A 269 21.08 7.53 -0.78
N ILE A 270 20.43 7.04 -1.85
CA ILE A 270 20.60 7.56 -3.20
C ILE A 270 19.80 8.85 -3.33
N ARG A 271 20.52 9.96 -3.50
CA ARG A 271 19.97 11.30 -3.70
C ARG A 271 20.94 12.19 -4.44
N ASP A 272 20.47 13.35 -4.88
CA ASP A 272 21.27 14.38 -5.52
C ASP A 272 22.52 14.71 -4.70
N GLY A 273 23.69 14.74 -5.36
CA GLY A 273 24.97 15.11 -4.77
C GLY A 273 25.81 13.98 -4.20
N ILE A 274 25.32 12.74 -4.14
CA ILE A 274 26.14 11.61 -3.64
C ILE A 274 27.23 11.23 -4.64
N LEU A 275 28.46 11.00 -4.16
CA LEU A 275 29.55 10.52 -5.02
C LEU A 275 29.45 9.02 -5.25
N CYS A 276 29.79 8.54 -6.46
CA CYS A 276 29.82 7.12 -6.80
C CYS A 276 30.66 6.28 -5.82
N LYS A 277 31.82 6.81 -5.38
CA LYS A 277 32.68 6.15 -4.39
C LYS A 277 32.02 6.04 -3.02
N ASP A 278 31.26 7.05 -2.61
CA ASP A 278 30.67 7.13 -1.28
C ASP A 278 29.46 6.20 -1.18
N LEU A 279 28.66 6.12 -2.24
CA LEU A 279 27.58 5.12 -2.36
C LEU A 279 28.13 3.68 -2.31
N TYR A 280 29.25 3.39 -2.98
CA TYR A 280 29.93 2.10 -2.87
C TYR A 280 30.44 1.82 -1.45
N GLN A 281 30.99 2.84 -0.78
CA GLN A 281 31.48 2.72 0.59
C GLN A 281 30.37 2.53 1.62
N LEU A 282 29.19 3.12 1.41
CA LEU A 282 28.00 2.84 2.22
C LEU A 282 27.64 1.36 2.17
N ALA A 283 27.64 0.75 0.98
CA ALA A 283 27.37 -0.68 0.83
C ALA A 283 28.40 -1.52 1.59
N LYS A 284 29.68 -1.22 1.39
CA LYS A 284 30.77 -1.93 2.05
C LYS A 284 30.70 -1.83 3.58
N SER A 285 30.45 -0.63 4.10
CA SER A 285 30.33 -0.36 5.54
C SER A 285 29.13 -1.10 6.14
N TYR A 286 28.00 -1.15 5.42
CA TYR A 286 26.82 -1.89 5.86
C TYR A 286 27.11 -3.40 5.97
N ILE A 287 27.78 -3.97 4.96
CA ILE A 287 28.21 -5.38 4.97
C ILE A 287 29.16 -5.66 6.12
N GLN A 288 30.20 -4.86 6.29
CA GLN A 288 31.17 -5.01 7.39
C GLN A 288 30.52 -4.96 8.77
N LYS A 289 29.50 -4.11 8.95
CA LYS A 289 28.78 -3.96 10.21
C LYS A 289 27.82 -5.12 10.49
N LYS A 290 27.14 -5.65 9.48
CA LYS A 290 26.01 -6.58 9.65
C LYS A 290 26.34 -8.03 9.32
N ARG A 291 27.15 -8.26 8.27
CA ARG A 291 27.52 -9.57 7.71
C ARG A 291 28.96 -9.54 7.16
N PRO A 292 29.99 -9.33 8.00
CA PRO A 292 31.38 -9.24 7.54
C PRO A 292 31.86 -10.53 6.84
N ASP A 293 31.25 -11.67 7.15
CA ASP A 293 31.47 -12.96 6.49
C ASP A 293 31.17 -12.95 4.98
N LEU A 294 30.29 -12.04 4.53
CA LEU A 294 29.88 -11.91 3.13
C LEU A 294 30.74 -10.92 2.32
N GLU A 295 31.61 -10.13 2.96
CA GLU A 295 32.37 -9.06 2.29
C GLU A 295 33.22 -9.59 1.12
N LYS A 296 33.87 -10.73 1.31
CA LYS A 296 34.75 -11.34 0.29
C LYS A 296 34.02 -11.81 -0.97
N TYR A 297 32.70 -12.05 -0.87
CA TYR A 297 31.85 -12.48 -1.97
C TYR A 297 31.18 -11.30 -2.69
N PHE A 298 31.28 -10.09 -2.16
CA PHE A 298 30.57 -8.92 -2.68
C PHE A 298 31.21 -8.36 -3.97
N LEU A 299 30.38 -7.77 -4.82
CA LEU A 299 30.80 -7.19 -6.10
C LEU A 299 31.79 -6.02 -5.94
N LYS A 300 32.70 -5.90 -6.90
CA LYS A 300 33.69 -4.79 -6.99
C LYS A 300 33.10 -3.46 -7.47
N ASN A 301 31.86 -3.46 -7.97
CA ASN A 301 31.07 -2.30 -8.34
C ASN A 301 29.59 -2.64 -8.12
N ILE A 302 28.77 -1.65 -7.81
CA ILE A 302 27.36 -1.84 -7.49
C ILE A 302 26.42 -1.27 -8.56
N GLY A 303 26.89 -1.20 -9.81
CA GLY A 303 26.11 -0.65 -10.91
C GLY A 303 26.74 0.56 -11.59
N PHE A 304 25.93 1.28 -12.36
CA PHE A 304 26.34 2.36 -13.26
C PHE A 304 25.14 3.21 -13.68
N VAL A 305 25.40 4.44 -14.15
CA VAL A 305 24.39 5.25 -14.86
C VAL A 305 24.04 4.57 -16.19
N THR A 306 22.76 4.64 -16.56
CA THR A 306 22.19 4.09 -17.78
C THR A 306 21.31 5.11 -18.49
N GLY A 307 21.03 4.88 -19.76
CA GLY A 307 20.28 5.78 -20.63
C GLY A 307 20.20 5.18 -22.02
N ILE A 308 20.61 5.93 -23.04
CA ILE A 308 20.76 5.36 -24.38
C ILE A 308 21.89 4.31 -24.38
N GLU A 309 23.01 4.61 -23.73
CA GLU A 309 24.05 3.63 -23.41
C GLU A 309 23.59 2.76 -22.24
N PHE A 310 23.66 1.43 -22.40
CA PHE A 310 23.31 0.51 -21.32
C PHE A 310 24.17 0.75 -20.08
N ARG A 311 25.49 0.94 -20.27
CA ARG A 311 26.48 1.11 -19.20
C ARG A 311 27.38 2.31 -19.44
N GLU A 312 27.06 3.46 -18.82
CA GLU A 312 27.90 4.65 -18.91
C GLU A 312 29.21 4.47 -18.12
N SER A 313 30.31 4.23 -18.84
CA SER A 313 31.61 3.89 -18.25
C SER A 313 32.19 4.97 -17.32
N ALA A 314 31.82 6.24 -17.55
CA ALA A 314 32.22 7.36 -16.70
C ALA A 314 31.61 7.29 -15.30
N TYR A 315 30.40 6.73 -15.16
CA TYR A 315 29.59 6.74 -13.94
C TYR A 315 29.39 5.35 -13.32
N VAL A 316 30.40 4.47 -13.42
CA VAL A 316 30.39 3.18 -12.71
C VAL A 316 30.54 3.41 -11.19
N ILE A 317 29.63 2.85 -10.41
CA ILE A 317 29.55 3.02 -8.95
C ILE A 317 30.54 2.05 -8.29
N LYS A 318 31.74 2.54 -7.98
CA LYS A 318 32.86 1.77 -7.42
C LYS A 318 33.74 2.65 -6.54
N ASN A 319 34.54 2.03 -5.68
CA ASN A 319 35.39 2.67 -4.67
C ASN A 319 36.24 3.87 -5.17
N LYS A 320 36.72 3.86 -6.42
CA LYS A 320 37.62 4.91 -6.94
C LYS A 320 36.93 6.02 -7.74
N ASN A 321 35.61 5.95 -7.97
CA ASN A 321 34.93 6.91 -8.83
C ASN A 321 34.43 8.12 -8.04
N THR A 322 35.03 9.29 -8.25
CA THR A 322 34.70 10.53 -7.54
C THR A 322 33.59 11.35 -8.20
N ARG A 323 32.94 10.83 -9.25
CA ARG A 323 31.83 11.53 -9.89
C ARG A 323 30.61 11.61 -8.99
N GLU A 324 29.92 12.73 -9.11
CA GLU A 324 28.68 13.03 -8.43
C GLU A 324 27.50 12.49 -9.24
N LEU A 325 26.58 11.81 -8.55
CA LEU A 325 25.28 11.41 -9.09
C LEU A 325 24.29 12.55 -8.85
N LYS A 326 23.58 12.96 -9.91
CA LYS A 326 22.71 14.14 -9.89
C LYS A 326 21.24 13.78 -10.11
N ALA A 327 20.35 14.63 -9.63
CA ALA A 327 18.92 14.54 -9.93
C ALA A 327 18.69 14.47 -11.46
N GLY A 328 17.76 13.60 -11.88
CA GLY A 328 17.49 13.32 -13.29
C GLY A 328 18.37 12.22 -13.91
N MET A 329 19.46 11.81 -13.27
CA MET A 329 20.21 10.62 -13.71
C MET A 329 19.44 9.33 -13.41
N ILE A 330 19.63 8.32 -14.25
CA ILE A 330 19.10 6.97 -14.06
C ILE A 330 20.27 6.02 -13.80
N ILE A 331 20.19 5.22 -12.75
CA ILE A 331 21.20 4.21 -12.43
C ILE A 331 20.60 2.81 -12.49
N ASN A 332 21.39 1.86 -12.97
CA ASN A 332 21.16 0.45 -12.72
C ASN A 332 21.91 0.10 -11.43
N LEU A 333 21.20 -0.10 -10.31
CA LEU A 333 21.79 -0.52 -9.04
C LEU A 333 21.90 -2.04 -9.03
N VAL A 334 23.12 -2.57 -9.01
CA VAL A 334 23.40 -4.01 -9.11
C VAL A 334 24.09 -4.49 -7.84
N LEU A 335 23.47 -5.40 -7.11
CA LEU A 335 24.01 -5.97 -5.88
C LEU A 335 24.09 -7.49 -6.01
N GLY A 336 25.20 -8.08 -5.60
CA GLY A 336 25.34 -9.52 -5.66
C GLY A 336 26.42 -10.07 -4.75
N LEU A 337 26.32 -11.37 -4.52
CA LEU A 337 27.27 -12.18 -3.78
C LEU A 337 27.69 -13.34 -4.69
N GLN A 338 28.98 -13.45 -4.96
CA GLN A 338 29.55 -14.38 -5.93
C GLN A 338 30.16 -15.59 -5.25
N ASN A 339 30.04 -16.77 -5.86
CA ASN A 339 30.83 -17.96 -5.52
C ASN A 339 30.76 -18.36 -4.04
N ILE A 340 29.57 -18.33 -3.44
CA ILE A 340 29.37 -18.81 -2.08
C ILE A 340 29.30 -20.33 -2.11
N GLU A 341 30.08 -20.97 -1.24
CA GLU A 341 30.03 -22.42 -1.05
C GLU A 341 28.91 -22.81 -0.08
N ASP A 342 28.01 -23.70 -0.52
CA ASP A 342 27.02 -24.36 0.32
C ASP A 342 27.54 -25.74 0.71
N THR A 343 28.19 -25.80 1.87
CA THR A 343 28.74 -27.04 2.44
C THR A 343 27.70 -28.10 2.76
N THR A 344 26.42 -27.75 2.69
CA THR A 344 25.31 -28.66 2.96
C THR A 344 24.66 -29.19 1.70
N ALA A 345 25.01 -28.69 0.51
CA ALA A 345 24.44 -29.16 -0.74
C ALA A 345 24.80 -30.63 -1.01
N THR A 346 23.79 -31.44 -1.32
CA THR A 346 23.95 -32.86 -1.68
C THR A 346 24.26 -33.05 -3.16
N ASN A 347 23.78 -32.14 -4.01
CA ASN A 347 24.05 -32.12 -5.45
C ASN A 347 25.27 -31.23 -5.75
N GLU A 348 26.24 -31.75 -6.52
CA GLU A 348 27.43 -31.01 -6.98
C GLU A 348 27.07 -29.66 -7.63
N LYS A 349 26.00 -29.63 -8.43
CA LYS A 349 25.53 -28.40 -9.12
C LYS A 349 24.99 -27.33 -8.16
N ASN A 350 24.74 -27.66 -6.90
CA ASN A 350 24.25 -26.74 -5.87
C ASN A 350 25.30 -26.38 -4.81
N LYS A 351 26.53 -26.90 -4.91
CA LYS A 351 27.63 -26.63 -3.97
C LYS A 351 28.15 -25.22 -4.03
N VAL A 352 28.12 -24.59 -5.20
CA VAL A 352 28.49 -23.18 -5.36
C VAL A 352 27.26 -22.44 -5.86
N TYR A 353 26.95 -21.30 -5.26
CA TYR A 353 25.86 -20.45 -5.73
C TYR A 353 26.25 -18.98 -5.68
N SER A 354 25.51 -18.19 -6.44
CA SER A 354 25.61 -16.73 -6.41
C SER A 354 24.22 -16.13 -6.24
N LEU A 355 24.14 -14.92 -5.72
CA LEU A 355 22.90 -14.15 -5.59
C LEU A 355 23.07 -12.82 -6.32
N LEU A 356 22.06 -12.42 -7.09
CA LEU A 356 22.05 -11.16 -7.83
C LEU A 356 20.67 -10.50 -7.75
N LEU A 357 20.70 -9.20 -7.46
CA LEU A 357 19.53 -8.33 -7.44
C LEU A 357 19.89 -7.03 -8.15
N SER A 358 19.08 -6.61 -9.10
CA SER A 358 19.26 -5.31 -9.72
C SER A 358 17.94 -4.64 -10.09
N ASP A 359 17.93 -3.32 -10.03
CA ASP A 359 16.79 -2.49 -10.38
C ASP A 359 17.26 -1.20 -11.05
N THR A 360 16.41 -0.68 -11.95
CA THR A 360 16.59 0.63 -12.57
C THR A 360 15.99 1.71 -11.67
N ILE A 361 16.77 2.72 -11.32
CA ILE A 361 16.44 3.71 -10.30
C ILE A 361 16.66 5.12 -10.86
N ARG A 362 15.68 5.99 -10.68
CA ARG A 362 15.79 7.43 -10.93
C ARG A 362 16.27 8.16 -9.69
N ILE A 363 17.27 9.01 -9.87
CA ILE A 363 17.77 9.91 -8.83
C ILE A 363 16.90 11.17 -8.82
N THR A 364 16.45 11.58 -7.64
CA THR A 364 15.71 12.82 -7.42
C THR A 364 16.45 13.70 -6.40
N HIS A 365 15.95 14.90 -6.14
CA HIS A 365 16.49 15.76 -5.08
C HIS A 365 16.25 15.18 -3.66
N ASP A 366 15.20 14.37 -3.51
CA ASP A 366 14.81 13.76 -2.23
C ASP A 366 15.13 12.26 -2.24
N MET A 367 14.10 11.41 -2.36
CA MET A 367 14.24 9.95 -2.37
C MET A 367 14.34 9.42 -3.81
N ALA A 368 15.22 8.45 -4.00
CA ALA A 368 15.31 7.74 -5.27
C ALA A 368 14.00 7.00 -5.60
N VAL A 369 13.66 6.93 -6.87
CA VAL A 369 12.44 6.25 -7.36
C VAL A 369 12.85 5.01 -8.13
N VAL A 370 12.45 3.83 -7.63
CA VAL A 370 12.64 2.58 -8.36
C VAL A 370 11.64 2.52 -9.52
N LEU A 371 12.14 2.27 -10.73
CA LEU A 371 11.34 2.24 -11.96
C LEU A 371 10.93 0.83 -12.37
N THR A 372 11.73 -0.17 -11.99
CA THR A 372 11.45 -1.59 -12.24
C THR A 372 10.70 -2.20 -11.07
N ASP A 373 9.78 -3.11 -11.39
CA ASP A 373 8.93 -3.77 -10.42
C ASP A 373 8.91 -5.28 -10.73
N ALA A 374 9.45 -6.07 -9.80
CA ALA A 374 9.34 -7.53 -9.77
C ALA A 374 9.52 -7.98 -8.34
N LYS A 375 8.78 -9.03 -7.96
CA LYS A 375 8.83 -9.62 -6.62
C LYS A 375 10.28 -9.94 -6.26
N LYS A 376 10.67 -9.56 -5.05
CA LYS A 376 12.01 -9.75 -4.48
C LYS A 376 11.97 -10.15 -3.01
N ASP A 377 10.77 -10.25 -2.44
CA ASP A 377 10.59 -10.79 -1.10
C ASP A 377 10.85 -12.28 -1.15
N PHE A 378 11.50 -12.81 -0.11
CA PHE A 378 11.96 -14.20 -0.10
C PHE A 378 10.83 -15.19 -0.38
N THR A 379 9.66 -15.00 0.24
CA THR A 379 8.47 -15.85 0.09
C THR A 379 7.97 -15.95 -1.35
N GLU A 380 8.17 -14.90 -2.15
CA GLU A 380 7.66 -14.81 -3.53
C GLU A 380 8.67 -15.33 -4.56
N ILE A 381 9.95 -15.42 -4.20
CA ILE A 381 11.01 -15.92 -5.08
C ILE A 381 11.51 -17.31 -4.68
N SER A 382 11.05 -17.83 -3.53
CA SER A 382 11.33 -19.17 -3.05
C SER A 382 10.27 -20.15 -3.53
N PHE A 383 10.72 -21.21 -4.20
CA PHE A 383 9.89 -22.33 -4.61
C PHE A 383 10.34 -23.57 -3.86
N PHE A 384 9.40 -24.44 -3.53
CA PHE A 384 9.67 -25.70 -2.87
C PHE A 384 9.03 -26.80 -3.70
N PHE A 385 9.79 -27.83 -4.07
CA PHE A 385 9.21 -28.97 -4.79
C PHE A 385 8.09 -29.59 -3.95
N GLN A 386 6.98 -29.91 -4.61
CA GLN A 386 5.74 -30.36 -3.95
C GLN A 386 5.90 -31.69 -3.18
N ASP A 387 7.03 -32.40 -3.34
CA ASP A 387 7.23 -33.74 -2.80
C ASP A 387 7.87 -33.81 -1.40
N GLU A 388 8.39 -32.72 -0.81
CA GLU A 388 8.95 -32.79 0.55
C GLU A 388 8.17 -32.01 1.63
N MET A 389 7.28 -31.08 1.28
CA MET A 389 6.47 -30.38 2.28
C MET A 389 5.02 -30.14 1.87
N SER A 390 4.08 -30.68 2.65
CA SER A 390 2.65 -30.45 2.42
C SER A 390 2.30 -28.96 2.56
N ALA A 391 1.22 -28.51 1.91
CA ALA A 391 0.69 -27.15 2.06
C ALA A 391 0.50 -26.75 3.54
N ASP A 392 0.15 -27.73 4.39
CA ASP A 392 0.06 -27.55 5.84
C ASP A 392 1.39 -27.24 6.51
N GLN A 393 2.47 -27.91 6.09
CA GLN A 393 3.78 -27.66 6.67
C GLN A 393 4.34 -26.29 6.27
N ARG A 394 4.12 -25.85 5.02
CA ARG A 394 4.49 -24.50 4.56
C ARG A 394 3.76 -23.42 5.36
N ARG A 395 2.45 -23.58 5.51
CA ARG A 395 1.61 -22.69 6.34
C ARG A 395 2.07 -22.65 7.79
N ARG A 396 2.39 -23.79 8.40
CA ARG A 396 2.91 -23.85 9.78
C ARG A 396 4.23 -23.08 9.94
N LEU A 397 5.15 -23.21 8.99
CA LEU A 397 6.42 -22.47 9.03
C LEU A 397 6.19 -20.95 8.89
N HIS A 398 5.33 -20.54 7.96
CA HIS A 398 5.01 -19.14 7.76
C HIS A 398 4.36 -18.52 9.02
N GLN A 399 3.39 -19.21 9.62
CA GLN A 399 2.75 -18.77 10.86
C GLN A 399 3.72 -18.69 12.05
N GLN A 400 4.73 -19.57 12.13
CA GLN A 400 5.80 -19.45 13.13
C GLN A 400 6.64 -18.18 12.93
N GLN A 401 6.93 -17.81 11.67
CA GLN A 401 7.64 -16.58 11.35
C GLN A 401 6.81 -15.35 11.73
N LEU A 402 5.52 -15.32 11.35
CA LEU A 402 4.60 -14.23 11.69
C LEU A 402 4.46 -14.07 13.21
N ALA A 403 4.32 -15.17 13.97
CA ALA A 403 4.26 -15.13 15.42
C ALA A 403 5.55 -14.55 16.05
N ALA A 404 6.72 -14.93 15.53
CA ALA A 404 8.00 -14.38 15.97
C ALA A 404 8.15 -12.89 15.63
N GLN A 405 7.66 -12.46 14.47
CA GLN A 405 7.63 -11.06 14.06
C GLN A 405 6.72 -10.25 15.00
N LYS A 406 5.49 -10.70 15.28
CA LYS A 406 4.58 -10.02 16.21
C LYS A 406 5.16 -9.89 17.61
N GLN A 407 5.84 -10.93 18.08
CA GLN A 407 6.54 -10.89 19.36
C GLN A 407 7.66 -9.83 19.37
N SER A 408 8.45 -9.73 18.31
CA SER A 408 9.50 -8.71 18.20
C SER A 408 8.92 -7.29 18.08
N GLU A 409 7.87 -7.11 17.27
CA GLU A 409 7.16 -5.84 17.12
C GLU A 409 6.55 -5.37 18.45
N GLY A 410 5.93 -6.26 19.20
CA GLY A 410 5.37 -5.98 20.52
C GLY A 410 6.44 -5.56 21.53
N LEU A 411 7.54 -6.31 21.62
CA LEU A 411 8.68 -5.94 22.46
C LEU A 411 9.24 -4.57 22.07
N GLN A 412 9.42 -4.28 20.77
CA GLN A 412 9.89 -2.96 20.33
C GLN A 412 8.90 -1.84 20.66
N ARG A 413 7.60 -2.08 20.46
CA ARG A 413 6.54 -1.08 20.70
C ARG A 413 6.43 -0.71 22.18
N PHE A 414 6.68 -1.65 23.10
CA PHE A 414 6.43 -1.46 24.53
C PHE A 414 7.69 -1.44 25.43
N SER A 415 8.89 -1.82 24.95
CA SER A 415 10.15 -1.85 25.75
C SER A 415 10.75 -0.49 26.12
N GLY A 416 10.36 0.59 25.44
CA GLY A 416 11.00 1.90 25.60
C GLY A 416 10.39 2.83 26.66
N GLY A 417 9.41 2.39 27.45
CA GLY A 417 8.63 3.29 28.33
C GLY A 417 7.79 4.36 27.61
N ASN A 418 8.07 4.61 26.32
CA ASN A 418 7.33 5.49 25.42
C ASN A 418 6.05 4.86 24.85
N GLY A 419 5.84 3.55 25.04
CA GLY A 419 4.58 2.87 24.74
C GLY A 419 3.44 3.23 25.70
N ALA A 420 3.73 3.98 26.77
CA ALA A 420 2.76 4.51 27.74
C ALA A 420 2.59 6.04 27.64
N GLN A 421 2.88 6.65 26.48
CA GLN A 421 2.33 7.97 26.13
C GLN A 421 1.08 7.85 25.24
N GLN A 422 0.18 6.94 25.59
CA GLN A 422 -1.24 7.23 25.40
C GLN A 422 -1.73 7.72 26.75
N THR A 423 -2.15 8.98 26.79
CA THR A 423 -2.94 9.61 27.85
C THR A 423 -3.69 8.52 28.62
N GLN A 424 -3.16 8.11 29.79
CA GLN A 424 -4.06 7.80 30.89
C GLN A 424 -4.96 9.01 30.92
N ALA A 425 -6.19 8.86 30.44
CA ALA A 425 -7.21 9.85 30.66
C ALA A 425 -7.28 9.96 32.18
N LYS A 426 -6.52 10.91 32.75
CA LYS A 426 -6.65 11.31 34.14
C LYS A 426 -8.14 11.51 34.28
N ALA A 427 -8.78 10.65 35.08
CA ALA A 427 -10.21 10.72 35.31
C ALA A 427 -10.57 12.19 35.50
N ILE A 428 -11.25 12.78 34.51
CA ILE A 428 -11.51 14.22 34.52
C ILE A 428 -12.52 14.39 35.64
N PHE A 429 -12.04 14.84 36.79
CA PHE A 429 -12.86 15.16 37.93
C PHE A 429 -13.82 16.28 37.53
N LYS A 430 -15.11 15.95 37.47
CA LYS A 430 -16.16 16.95 37.27
C LYS A 430 -16.57 17.52 38.62
N ARG A 431 -16.12 18.74 38.93
CA ARG A 431 -16.63 19.51 40.06
C ARG A 431 -18.05 19.99 39.73
N TYR A 432 -19.04 19.44 40.43
CA TYR A 432 -20.42 19.90 40.32
C TYR A 432 -20.63 21.07 41.29
N GLU A 433 -20.97 22.24 40.75
CA GLU A 433 -21.19 23.45 41.52
C GLU A 433 -22.65 23.88 41.36
N SER A 434 -23.44 23.74 42.44
CA SER A 434 -24.86 24.12 42.44
C SER A 434 -25.05 25.63 42.37
N TYR A 435 -24.31 26.39 43.17
CA TYR A 435 -24.41 27.86 43.24
C TYR A 435 -23.04 28.46 43.59
N ARG A 436 -22.67 29.57 42.94
CA ARG A 436 -21.42 30.30 43.20
C ARG A 436 -21.57 31.39 44.26
N LYS A 437 -22.77 31.96 44.37
CA LYS A 437 -23.10 33.07 45.27
C LYS A 437 -24.46 32.84 45.90
N GLU A 438 -24.62 33.28 47.14
CA GLU A 438 -25.89 33.17 47.88
C GLU A 438 -27.07 33.85 47.15
N SER A 439 -26.80 34.96 46.43
CA SER A 439 -27.80 35.68 45.64
C SER A 439 -28.44 34.86 44.51
N GLN A 440 -27.85 33.71 44.15
CA GLN A 440 -28.36 32.82 43.11
C GLN A 440 -29.36 31.78 43.66
N LEU A 441 -29.48 31.66 44.98
CA LEU A 441 -30.42 30.71 45.58
C LEU A 441 -31.88 31.16 45.35
N PRO A 442 -32.81 30.23 45.10
CA PRO A 442 -34.23 30.53 44.95
C PRO A 442 -34.80 31.24 46.18
N LYS A 443 -35.63 32.28 46.00
CA LYS A 443 -36.24 33.02 47.12
C LYS A 443 -37.08 32.15 48.05
N GLN A 444 -37.56 31.02 47.53
CA GLN A 444 -38.36 30.00 48.22
C GLN A 444 -37.61 29.29 49.35
N ILE A 445 -36.27 29.38 49.43
CA ILE A 445 -35.50 28.73 50.51
C ILE A 445 -35.84 29.25 51.91
N ARG A 446 -36.43 30.45 52.02
CA ARG A 446 -36.80 31.08 53.31
C ARG A 446 -37.86 30.29 54.08
N SER A 447 -38.64 29.45 53.40
CA SER A 447 -39.65 28.60 54.05
C SER A 447 -39.09 27.28 54.60
N LEU A 448 -37.78 27.00 54.42
CA LEU A 448 -37.12 25.75 54.84
C LEU A 448 -37.85 24.49 54.37
N GLN A 449 -38.37 24.54 53.14
CA GLN A 449 -38.97 23.38 52.48
C GLN A 449 -38.03 22.78 51.44
N ILE A 450 -38.28 21.54 51.03
CA ILE A 450 -37.56 20.94 49.90
C ILE A 450 -37.92 21.70 48.63
N VAL A 451 -36.90 22.17 47.91
CA VAL A 451 -37.02 22.90 46.64
C VAL A 451 -36.22 22.19 45.57
N VAL A 452 -36.83 21.99 44.41
CA VAL A 452 -36.17 21.47 43.21
C VAL A 452 -35.90 22.66 42.29
N ASP A 453 -34.64 23.03 42.09
CA ASP A 453 -34.24 24.04 41.13
C ASP A 453 -33.78 23.35 39.83
N GLU A 454 -34.68 23.29 38.85
CA GLU A 454 -34.41 22.70 37.54
C GLU A 454 -33.37 23.49 36.75
N ARG A 455 -33.29 24.81 36.96
CA ARG A 455 -32.39 25.70 36.19
C ARG A 455 -30.93 25.47 36.57
N ASN A 456 -30.66 25.28 37.86
CA ASN A 456 -29.32 25.02 38.39
C ASN A 456 -29.09 23.52 38.69
N GLU A 457 -29.95 22.64 38.19
CA GLU A 457 -29.87 21.18 38.33
C GLU A 457 -29.62 20.74 39.79
N SER A 458 -30.27 21.39 40.75
CA SER A 458 -29.95 21.26 42.17
C SER A 458 -31.20 21.09 43.03
N ILE A 459 -31.07 20.28 44.08
CA ILE A 459 -32.11 20.05 45.08
C ILE A 459 -31.65 20.67 46.38
N ILE A 460 -32.49 21.53 46.95
CA ILE A 460 -32.21 22.21 48.21
C ILE A 460 -32.96 21.48 49.31
N LEU A 461 -32.20 20.95 50.26
CA LEU A 461 -32.69 20.15 51.37
C LEU A 461 -32.52 20.93 52.69
N PRO A 462 -33.57 21.03 53.53
CA PRO A 462 -33.49 21.68 54.82
C PRO A 462 -32.81 20.77 55.87
N ILE A 463 -31.56 21.05 56.23
CA ILE A 463 -30.80 20.30 57.23
C ILE A 463 -30.59 21.19 58.47
N TYR A 464 -31.21 20.81 59.60
CA TYR A 464 -31.09 21.53 60.88
C TYR A 464 -31.27 23.06 60.79
N GLY A 465 -32.25 23.52 60.02
CA GLY A 465 -32.55 24.95 59.87
C GLY A 465 -31.75 25.66 58.76
N PHE A 466 -30.89 24.93 58.04
CA PHE A 466 -30.12 25.46 56.91
C PHE A 466 -30.64 24.91 55.58
N ALA A 467 -30.73 25.76 54.56
CA ALA A 467 -31.06 25.35 53.21
C ALA A 467 -29.78 24.89 52.48
N VAL A 468 -29.60 23.57 52.35
CA VAL A 468 -28.36 22.97 51.80
C VAL A 468 -28.60 22.50 50.36
N PRO A 469 -27.93 23.10 49.36
CA PRO A 469 -28.07 22.68 47.97
C PRO A 469 -27.21 21.44 47.66
N PHE A 470 -27.79 20.49 46.91
CA PHE A 470 -27.14 19.31 46.37
C PHE A 470 -27.37 19.24 44.86
N HIS A 471 -26.30 19.19 44.08
CA HIS A 471 -26.42 18.96 42.64
C HIS A 471 -27.04 17.59 42.36
N ILE A 472 -27.94 17.48 41.37
CA ILE A 472 -28.67 16.24 41.08
C ILE A 472 -27.74 15.06 40.78
N SER A 473 -26.59 15.32 40.15
CA SER A 473 -25.55 14.33 39.87
C SER A 473 -24.91 13.71 41.12
N THR A 474 -25.05 14.32 42.30
CA THR A 474 -24.58 13.75 43.58
C THR A 474 -25.58 12.77 44.20
N ILE A 475 -26.80 12.68 43.68
CA ILE A 475 -27.87 11.83 44.20
C ILE A 475 -27.93 10.53 43.40
N LYS A 476 -27.71 9.39 44.06
CA LYS A 476 -27.76 8.04 43.47
C LYS A 476 -29.18 7.64 43.08
N ASN A 477 -30.15 7.82 43.96
CA ASN A 477 -31.58 7.68 43.67
C ASN A 477 -32.41 8.32 44.79
N ILE A 478 -33.70 8.47 44.54
CA ILE A 478 -34.69 8.85 45.54
C ILE A 478 -35.69 7.70 45.67
N SER A 479 -36.07 7.34 46.89
CA SER A 479 -37.08 6.33 47.19
C SER A 479 -38.26 6.95 47.92
N LYS A 480 -39.47 6.58 47.53
CA LYS A 480 -40.74 7.05 48.08
C LYS A 480 -41.47 5.88 48.74
N ASN A 481 -41.74 5.98 50.03
CA ASN A 481 -42.49 4.98 50.79
C ASN A 481 -43.70 5.63 51.45
N ASP A 482 -44.88 5.03 51.29
CA ASP A 482 -46.11 5.49 51.92
C ASP A 482 -46.42 4.57 53.11
N GLU A 483 -46.46 5.11 54.34
CA GLU A 483 -46.72 4.35 55.58
C GLU A 483 -47.80 5.05 56.43
N GLY A 484 -49.03 4.56 56.33
CA GLY A 484 -50.18 5.10 57.09
C GLY A 484 -50.49 6.55 56.72
N GLU A 485 -50.48 7.44 57.71
CA GLU A 485 -50.75 8.87 57.53
C GLU A 485 -49.53 9.69 57.07
N PHE A 486 -48.37 9.04 56.89
CA PHE A 486 -47.14 9.72 56.53
C PHE A 486 -46.51 9.15 55.25
N ILE A 487 -45.90 10.04 54.47
CA ILE A 487 -45.07 9.73 53.31
C ILE A 487 -43.60 10.01 53.63
N TYR A 488 -42.73 9.10 53.22
CA TYR A 488 -41.29 9.20 53.39
C TYR A 488 -40.59 9.38 52.04
N LEU A 489 -39.74 10.40 51.94
CA LEU A 489 -38.79 10.57 50.84
C LEU A 489 -37.38 10.37 51.36
N ARG A 490 -36.71 9.33 50.86
CA ARG A 490 -35.32 9.05 51.16
C ARG A 490 -34.44 9.34 49.95
N PHE A 491 -33.53 10.29 50.14
CA PHE A 491 -32.50 10.69 49.21
C PHE A 491 -31.28 9.82 49.48
N ASN A 492 -30.84 9.01 48.52
CA ASN A 492 -29.61 8.26 48.62
C ASN A 492 -28.56 8.94 47.75
N PHE A 493 -27.43 9.30 48.34
CA PHE A 493 -26.34 9.99 47.65
C PHE A 493 -25.30 9.00 47.12
N ILE A 494 -24.54 9.43 46.13
CA ILE A 494 -23.40 8.66 45.62
C ILE A 494 -22.29 8.78 46.66
N THR A 495 -21.73 7.65 47.09
CA THR A 495 -20.56 7.58 47.98
C THR A 495 -19.48 6.69 47.36
N PRO A 496 -18.19 6.91 47.66
CA PRO A 496 -17.10 6.03 47.22
C PRO A 496 -17.39 4.56 47.55
N GLY A 497 -17.01 3.64 46.65
CA GLY A 497 -17.16 2.19 46.84
C GLY A 497 -18.54 1.59 46.55
N GLN A 498 -19.57 2.39 46.22
CA GLN A 498 -20.93 1.90 45.95
C GLN A 498 -21.29 1.71 44.47
N THR A 499 -20.42 2.09 43.54
CA THR A 499 -20.59 1.93 42.09
C THR A 499 -19.87 0.67 41.61
N THR A 500 -20.28 -0.48 42.11
CA THR A 500 -19.89 -1.77 41.53
C THR A 500 -20.69 -1.97 40.24
N GLY A 501 -20.03 -1.80 39.08
CA GLY A 501 -20.54 -2.31 37.79
C GLY A 501 -20.91 -1.31 36.70
N LYS A 502 -20.75 0.00 36.88
CA LYS A 502 -20.82 0.96 35.76
C LYS A 502 -19.48 1.67 35.60
N LYS A 503 -18.82 1.44 34.45
CA LYS A 503 -17.66 2.19 33.96
C LYS A 503 -18.06 3.65 33.67
N ASP A 504 -18.44 4.42 34.68
CA ASP A 504 -18.43 5.88 34.57
C ASP A 504 -17.08 6.36 35.10
N GLU A 505 -16.16 6.63 34.19
CA GLU A 505 -14.79 7.10 34.43
C GLU A 505 -14.72 8.49 35.10
N SER A 506 -15.85 9.15 35.35
CA SER A 506 -15.92 10.40 36.10
C SER A 506 -16.59 10.18 37.46
N MET A 507 -15.87 9.62 38.43
CA MET A 507 -16.35 9.68 39.82
C MET A 507 -16.34 11.15 40.29
N PRO A 508 -17.44 11.66 40.87
CA PRO A 508 -17.61 13.06 41.27
C PRO A 508 -16.88 13.40 42.57
N PHE A 509 -15.80 12.70 42.92
CA PHE A 509 -15.12 12.83 44.21
C PHE A 509 -13.70 13.36 44.03
N GLU A 510 -13.43 14.53 44.60
CA GLU A 510 -12.11 15.17 44.62
C GLU A 510 -11.18 14.43 45.60
N ASP A 511 -11.77 14.00 46.71
CA ASP A 511 -11.12 13.22 47.76
C ASP A 511 -12.03 12.03 48.12
N THR A 512 -11.59 10.82 47.79
CA THR A 512 -12.32 9.58 48.12
C THR A 512 -12.28 9.23 49.61
N SER A 513 -11.40 9.88 50.39
CA SER A 513 -11.26 9.72 51.83
C SER A 513 -12.09 10.71 52.67
N ALA A 514 -12.76 11.67 52.02
CA ALA A 514 -13.63 12.63 52.68
C ALA A 514 -14.87 11.96 53.34
N THR A 515 -15.54 12.69 54.23
CA THR A 515 -16.79 12.23 54.86
C THR A 515 -17.98 12.52 53.94
N PHE A 516 -18.76 11.49 53.60
CA PHE A 516 -19.91 11.60 52.69
C PHE A 516 -21.23 11.29 53.40
N ILE A 517 -22.28 12.04 53.04
CA ILE A 517 -23.65 11.71 53.41
C ILE A 517 -24.11 10.53 52.57
N ARG A 518 -24.58 9.45 53.19
CA ARG A 518 -25.10 8.26 52.46
C ARG A 518 -26.56 8.43 52.07
N GLY A 519 -27.36 9.03 52.94
CA GLY A 519 -28.75 9.31 52.66
C GLY A 519 -29.43 10.16 53.72
N ILE A 520 -30.50 10.84 53.31
CA ILE A 520 -31.33 11.70 54.16
C ILE A 520 -32.78 11.28 53.93
N SER A 521 -33.56 11.15 55.00
CA SER A 521 -34.98 10.81 54.93
C SER A 521 -35.82 11.95 55.50
N TYR A 522 -36.83 12.38 54.75
CA TYR A 522 -37.85 13.32 55.21
C TYR A 522 -39.19 12.60 55.33
N ARG A 523 -39.98 13.01 56.32
CA ARG A 523 -41.34 12.53 56.58
C ARG A 523 -42.31 13.70 56.53
N SER A 524 -43.47 13.52 55.90
CA SER A 524 -44.55 14.52 55.89
C SER A 524 -45.92 13.85 55.89
N ALA A 525 -46.95 14.56 56.37
CA ALA A 525 -48.35 14.16 56.20
C ALA A 525 -48.93 14.62 54.84
N GLU A 526 -48.26 15.58 54.17
CA GLU A 526 -48.70 16.11 52.87
C GLU A 526 -48.28 15.22 51.70
N HIS A 527 -49.15 14.26 51.37
CA HIS A 527 -48.90 13.24 50.34
C HIS A 527 -48.77 13.82 48.92
N SER A 528 -49.61 14.78 48.53
CA SER A 528 -49.59 15.36 47.16
C SER A 528 -48.26 16.04 46.89
N ARG A 529 -47.80 16.90 47.81
CA ARG A 529 -46.55 17.64 47.67
C ARG A 529 -45.32 16.74 47.59
N PHE A 530 -45.19 15.75 48.46
CA PHE A 530 -44.04 14.83 48.42
C PHE A 530 -44.07 13.96 47.15
N THR A 531 -45.25 13.63 46.64
CA THR A 531 -45.40 12.93 45.35
C THR A 531 -44.98 13.81 44.18
N GLU A 532 -45.31 15.10 44.18
CA GLU A 532 -44.88 16.07 43.17
C GLU A 532 -43.36 16.27 43.19
N ILE A 533 -42.77 16.48 44.37
CA ILE A 533 -41.32 16.61 44.54
C ILE A 533 -40.59 15.37 44.01
N TYR A 534 -41.08 14.17 44.34
CA TYR A 534 -40.52 12.93 43.82
C TYR A 534 -40.54 12.87 42.29
N LYS A 535 -41.67 13.21 41.67
CA LYS A 535 -41.81 13.24 40.21
C LYS A 535 -40.85 14.24 39.57
N SER A 536 -40.80 15.48 40.06
CA SER A 536 -39.89 16.51 39.55
C SER A 536 -38.42 16.09 39.63
N ILE A 537 -38.00 15.44 40.72
CA ILE A 537 -36.62 14.96 40.88
C ILE A 537 -36.30 13.81 39.91
N VAL A 538 -37.22 12.85 39.75
CA VAL A 538 -37.06 11.74 38.82
C VAL A 538 -36.97 12.25 37.38
N GLU A 539 -37.80 13.23 37.01
CA GLU A 539 -37.78 13.86 35.69
C GLU A 539 -36.50 14.66 35.45
N LEU A 540 -36.08 15.51 36.41
CA LEU A 540 -34.82 16.26 36.34
C LEU A 540 -33.63 15.33 36.14
N LYS A 541 -33.58 14.22 36.90
CA LYS A 541 -32.53 13.21 36.77
C LYS A 541 -32.52 12.54 35.39
N LYS A 542 -33.69 12.22 34.84
CA LYS A 542 -33.82 11.65 33.49
C LYS A 542 -33.34 12.65 32.43
N ASN A 543 -33.66 13.93 32.57
CA ASN A 543 -33.25 14.98 31.65
C ASN A 543 -31.74 15.22 31.67
N VAL A 544 -31.12 15.24 32.85
CA VAL A 544 -29.65 15.36 32.98
C VAL A 544 -28.95 14.14 32.40
N ALA A 545 -29.41 12.92 32.71
CA ALA A 545 -28.84 11.70 32.14
C ALA A 545 -28.95 11.66 30.61
N LYS A 546 -30.08 12.11 30.05
CA LYS A 546 -30.27 12.24 28.60
C LYS A 546 -29.30 13.25 27.98
N ARG A 547 -29.16 14.43 28.57
CA ARG A 547 -28.24 15.49 28.09
C ARG A 547 -26.77 15.06 28.20
N GLU A 548 -26.39 14.35 29.25
CA GLU A 548 -25.03 13.80 29.38
C GLU A 548 -24.77 12.68 28.38
N ALA A 549 -25.75 11.83 28.11
CA ALA A 549 -25.65 10.83 27.05
C ALA A 549 -25.48 11.49 25.67
N GLU A 550 -26.30 12.49 25.34
CA GLU A 550 -26.16 13.27 24.09
C GLU A 550 -24.79 13.96 24.00
N ARG A 551 -24.29 14.53 25.11
CA ARG A 551 -22.96 15.15 25.16
C ARG A 551 -21.83 14.13 24.97
N LYS A 552 -21.94 12.94 25.58
CA LYS A 552 -20.97 11.84 25.38
C LYS A 552 -20.99 11.33 23.94
N GLU A 553 -22.18 11.17 23.35
CA GLU A 553 -22.31 10.78 21.95
C GLU A 553 -21.65 11.80 21.00
N MET A 554 -21.72 13.10 21.33
CA MET A 554 -21.08 14.16 20.55
C MET A 554 -19.59 14.41 20.86
N ALA A 555 -19.03 13.83 21.93
CA ALA A 555 -17.66 14.12 22.35
C ALA A 555 -16.58 13.59 21.38
N ASP A 556 -16.84 12.46 20.70
CA ASP A 556 -15.90 11.90 19.70
C ASP A 556 -16.19 12.37 18.26
N LEU A 557 -17.07 13.36 18.07
CA LEU A 557 -17.31 13.96 16.75
C LEU A 557 -16.22 15.00 16.48
N VAL A 558 -15.32 14.68 15.56
CA VAL A 558 -14.34 15.64 15.03
C VAL A 558 -15.07 16.58 14.08
N GLU A 559 -14.98 17.89 14.33
CA GLU A 559 -15.53 18.91 13.42
C GLU A 559 -14.80 18.84 12.08
N GLN A 560 -15.56 18.67 10.98
CA GLN A 560 -15.00 18.50 9.65
C GLN A 560 -14.91 19.82 8.89
N ASP A 561 -13.88 19.95 8.07
CA ASP A 561 -13.74 21.06 7.12
C ASP A 561 -14.90 21.07 6.10
N LYS A 562 -15.20 22.27 5.56
CA LYS A 562 -16.24 22.43 4.54
C LYS A 562 -15.75 22.00 3.17
N LEU A 563 -16.62 21.37 2.37
CA LEU A 563 -16.30 21.05 0.97
C LEU A 563 -16.13 22.32 0.13
N THR A 564 -15.12 22.32 -0.75
CA THR A 564 -14.80 23.37 -1.72
C THR A 564 -15.61 23.20 -3.03
N SER A 565 -15.45 24.08 -4.02
CA SER A 565 -16.30 24.16 -5.22
C SER A 565 -16.53 22.81 -5.93
N PRO A 566 -17.76 22.53 -6.43
CA PRO A 566 -18.08 21.29 -7.15
C PRO A 566 -17.40 21.26 -8.52
N ASN A 567 -16.87 20.09 -8.91
CA ASN A 567 -16.29 19.90 -10.25
C ASN A 567 -17.19 19.06 -11.17
N LEU A 568 -17.99 18.11 -10.66
CA LEU A 568 -18.77 17.18 -11.47
C LEU A 568 -20.08 16.74 -10.79
N ASN A 569 -21.19 16.78 -11.56
CA ASN A 569 -22.51 16.29 -11.13
C ASN A 569 -22.65 14.78 -11.45
N GLY A 570 -22.68 13.94 -10.43
CA GLY A 570 -23.11 12.53 -10.52
C GLY A 570 -24.58 12.41 -10.11
N ARG A 571 -25.38 11.65 -10.85
CA ARG A 571 -26.80 11.44 -10.54
C ARG A 571 -27.04 10.11 -9.80
N GLN A 572 -27.95 10.20 -8.82
CA GLN A 572 -28.81 9.17 -8.22
C GLN A 572 -28.30 8.21 -7.11
N GLY A 573 -29.12 8.14 -6.04
CA GLY A 573 -29.34 6.97 -5.18
C GLY A 573 -30.75 6.98 -4.56
N LYS A 574 -31.27 5.82 -4.11
CA LYS A 574 -32.46 5.68 -3.22
C LYS A 574 -32.12 4.67 -2.11
N ARG A 575 -32.24 5.03 -0.82
CA ARG A 575 -33.46 4.91 0.04
C ARG A 575 -34.11 6.26 0.40
N LEU A 576 -33.37 7.35 0.24
CA LEU A 576 -33.84 8.72 0.10
C LEU A 576 -33.38 9.18 -1.29
N PRO A 577 -34.26 9.62 -2.20
CA PRO A 577 -33.84 10.07 -3.51
C PRO A 577 -32.92 11.29 -3.35
N GLY A 578 -31.70 11.22 -3.89
CA GLY A 578 -30.70 12.28 -3.81
C GLY A 578 -29.61 12.16 -4.87
N ASP A 579 -28.91 13.26 -5.13
CA ASP A 579 -27.77 13.34 -6.06
C ASP A 579 -26.44 13.30 -5.29
N ILE A 580 -25.40 12.77 -5.94
CA ILE A 580 -24.06 12.63 -5.36
C ILE A 580 -23.07 13.42 -6.21
N GLU A 581 -22.48 14.44 -5.64
CA GLU A 581 -21.53 15.34 -6.31
C GLU A 581 -20.11 15.10 -5.81
N ILE A 582 -19.15 15.09 -6.73
CA ILE A 582 -17.72 15.00 -6.40
C ILE A 582 -17.15 16.42 -6.37
N HIS A 583 -16.60 16.77 -5.21
CA HIS A 583 -15.90 18.02 -4.94
C HIS A 583 -14.39 17.78 -4.93
N THR A 584 -13.59 18.85 -4.97
CA THR A 584 -12.12 18.72 -4.98
C THR A 584 -11.54 18.11 -3.70
N ASN A 585 -12.24 18.20 -2.58
CA ASN A 585 -11.79 17.68 -1.28
C ASN A 585 -12.73 16.63 -0.67
N GLY A 586 -13.74 16.15 -1.40
CA GLY A 586 -14.67 15.15 -0.88
C GLY A 586 -15.91 14.92 -1.75
N ILE A 587 -16.90 14.27 -1.17
CA ILE A 587 -18.16 13.88 -1.82
C ILE A 587 -19.32 14.52 -1.06
N ARG A 588 -20.31 15.02 -1.79
CA ARG A 588 -21.56 15.54 -1.23
C ARG A 588 -22.73 14.70 -1.68
N TYR A 589 -23.56 14.28 -0.74
CA TYR A 589 -24.92 13.84 -1.02
C TYR A 589 -25.91 14.97 -0.74
N GLN A 590 -26.78 15.24 -1.70
CA GLN A 590 -27.85 16.23 -1.60
C GLN A 590 -29.21 15.56 -1.80
N GLY A 591 -30.06 15.59 -0.78
CA GLY A 591 -31.41 15.04 -0.85
C GLY A 591 -32.33 15.85 -1.79
N LEU A 592 -33.13 15.15 -2.62
CA LEU A 592 -34.06 15.77 -3.59
C LEU A 592 -35.34 16.32 -2.94
N ILE A 593 -35.72 15.82 -1.77
CA ILE A 593 -37.02 16.15 -1.12
C ILE A 593 -36.88 17.25 -0.07
N ARG A 594 -35.74 17.35 0.61
CA ARG A 594 -35.47 18.41 1.58
C ARG A 594 -34.06 18.94 1.40
N SER A 595 -33.94 20.24 1.17
CA SER A 595 -32.65 20.91 0.95
C SER A 595 -31.74 20.89 2.19
N ASP A 596 -32.29 20.61 3.38
CA ASP A 596 -31.55 20.48 4.64
C ASP A 596 -30.85 19.13 4.83
N GLN A 597 -31.15 18.13 3.98
CA GLN A 597 -30.50 16.82 4.00
C GLN A 597 -29.25 16.82 3.12
N LYS A 598 -28.19 17.41 3.66
CA LYS A 598 -26.87 17.47 3.06
C LYS A 598 -25.89 16.63 3.87
N ILE A 599 -25.14 15.76 3.21
CA ILE A 599 -24.09 14.94 3.85
C ILE A 599 -22.78 15.21 3.10
N ASP A 600 -21.80 15.76 3.82
CA ASP A 600 -20.46 16.04 3.30
C ASP A 600 -19.48 14.98 3.80
N LEU A 601 -18.71 14.37 2.90
CA LEU A 601 -17.73 13.34 3.18
C LEU A 601 -16.36 13.78 2.64
N LEU A 602 -15.47 14.23 3.52
CA LEU A 602 -14.11 14.62 3.11
C LEU A 602 -13.25 13.41 2.75
N PHE A 603 -12.45 13.51 1.68
CA PHE A 603 -11.49 12.45 1.29
C PHE A 603 -10.51 12.12 2.42
N SER A 604 -10.07 13.13 3.19
CA SER A 604 -9.17 12.93 4.33
C SER A 604 -9.75 12.02 5.43
N ASN A 605 -11.08 12.01 5.59
CA ASN A 605 -11.78 11.22 6.58
C ASN A 605 -12.26 9.86 6.04
N ILE A 606 -12.22 9.62 4.73
CA ILE A 606 -12.46 8.30 4.14
C ILE A 606 -11.27 7.40 4.51
N LYS A 607 -11.59 6.23 5.05
CA LYS A 607 -10.62 5.18 5.34
C LYS A 607 -10.62 4.13 4.24
N HIS A 608 -11.81 3.64 3.88
CA HIS A 608 -12.00 2.64 2.83
C HIS A 608 -13.15 3.06 1.92
N LEU A 609 -12.91 2.98 0.61
CA LEU A 609 -13.92 3.16 -0.44
C LEU A 609 -14.07 1.83 -1.16
N ILE A 610 -15.24 1.20 -1.05
CA ILE A 610 -15.46 -0.16 -1.55
C ILE A 610 -16.57 -0.13 -2.58
N PHE A 611 -16.28 -0.64 -3.77
CA PHE A 611 -17.27 -0.89 -4.81
C PHE A 611 -17.63 -2.38 -4.83
N GLN A 612 -18.89 -2.71 -4.51
CA GLN A 612 -19.40 -4.08 -4.59
C GLN A 612 -20.35 -4.21 -5.79
N PRO A 613 -19.99 -5.03 -6.81
CA PRO A 613 -20.84 -5.25 -7.97
C PRO A 613 -22.10 -6.04 -7.59
N CYS A 614 -23.16 -5.89 -8.37
CA CYS A 614 -24.40 -6.65 -8.18
C CYS A 614 -24.35 -8.06 -8.77
N ASP A 615 -23.19 -8.72 -8.75
CA ASP A 615 -23.00 -10.06 -9.32
C ASP A 615 -23.49 -11.12 -8.32
N ASN A 616 -24.65 -11.72 -8.59
CA ASN A 616 -25.40 -12.57 -7.66
C ASN A 616 -25.94 -11.84 -6.42
N GLU A 617 -26.02 -10.51 -6.48
CA GLU A 617 -26.61 -9.66 -5.43
C GLU A 617 -27.77 -8.85 -6.02
N LEU A 618 -28.70 -8.41 -5.17
CA LEU A 618 -29.86 -7.61 -5.61
C LEU A 618 -29.56 -6.11 -5.74
N ILE A 619 -28.42 -5.68 -5.20
CA ILE A 619 -28.02 -4.27 -5.17
C ILE A 619 -26.57 -4.11 -5.63
N VAL A 620 -26.29 -3.00 -6.30
CA VAL A 620 -24.92 -2.51 -6.54
C VAL A 620 -24.59 -1.45 -5.51
N ILE A 621 -23.37 -1.44 -4.98
CA ILE A 621 -23.00 -0.68 -3.77
C ILE A 621 -21.70 0.09 -3.99
N ILE A 622 -21.67 1.34 -3.50
CA ILE A 622 -20.47 2.05 -3.10
C ILE A 622 -20.55 2.30 -1.60
N HIS A 623 -19.63 1.69 -0.85
CA HIS A 623 -19.55 1.81 0.60
C HIS A 623 -18.34 2.66 1.00
N ILE A 624 -18.55 3.58 1.92
CA ILE A 624 -17.53 4.47 2.45
C ILE A 624 -17.44 4.22 3.95
N HIS A 625 -16.31 3.69 4.38
CA HIS A 625 -15.96 3.54 5.78
C HIS A 625 -15.05 4.69 6.22
N LEU A 626 -15.42 5.39 7.28
CA LEU A 626 -14.78 6.61 7.76
C LEU A 626 -13.81 6.36 8.92
N LYS A 627 -12.74 7.15 8.98
CA LYS A 627 -11.80 7.17 10.12
C LYS A 627 -12.52 7.64 11.38
N ASN A 628 -13.11 8.83 11.30
CA ASN A 628 -13.91 9.45 12.36
C ASN A 628 -15.41 9.39 12.03
N PRO A 629 -16.26 9.07 13.01
CA PRO A 629 -17.70 8.99 12.79
C PRO A 629 -18.29 10.37 12.49
N ILE A 630 -19.38 10.39 11.72
CA ILE A 630 -20.16 11.59 11.42
C ILE A 630 -21.61 11.43 11.89
N MET A 631 -22.31 12.55 12.02
CA MET A 631 -23.74 12.57 12.29
C MET A 631 -24.52 12.59 10.98
N ILE A 632 -25.36 11.57 10.76
CA ILE A 632 -26.36 11.57 9.70
C ILE A 632 -27.74 11.58 10.37
N GLY A 633 -28.41 12.73 10.28
CA GLY A 633 -29.64 12.99 11.04
C GLY A 633 -29.38 12.93 12.55
N LYS A 634 -29.92 11.91 13.23
CA LYS A 634 -29.72 11.66 14.67
C LYS A 634 -28.79 10.50 14.98
N LYS A 635 -28.21 9.85 13.97
CA LYS A 635 -27.37 8.66 14.14
C LYS A 635 -25.91 8.98 13.87
N LYS A 636 -25.05 8.62 14.83
CA LYS A 636 -23.59 8.61 14.67
C LYS A 636 -23.21 7.35 13.89
N THR A 637 -22.49 7.48 12.78
CA THR A 637 -22.06 6.34 11.96
C THR A 637 -20.66 6.56 11.39
N LYS A 638 -19.91 5.47 11.21
CA LYS A 638 -18.67 5.45 10.42
C LYS A 638 -18.91 4.96 8.99
N ASP A 639 -20.06 4.34 8.75
CA ASP A 639 -20.36 3.69 7.50
C ASP A 639 -21.45 4.47 6.77
N VAL A 640 -21.15 4.82 5.51
CA VAL A 640 -22.06 5.50 4.59
C VAL A 640 -22.11 4.71 3.29
N GLN A 641 -23.31 4.30 2.89
CA GLN A 641 -23.50 3.44 1.74
C GLN A 641 -24.42 4.11 0.71
N PHE A 642 -23.99 4.12 -0.54
CA PHE A 642 -24.79 4.47 -1.71
C PHE A 642 -25.07 3.20 -2.50
N TYR A 643 -26.32 2.91 -2.79
CA TYR A 643 -26.69 1.68 -3.48
C TYR A 643 -27.88 1.87 -4.41
N ARG A 644 -28.05 0.93 -5.34
CA ARG A 644 -29.20 0.85 -6.26
C ARG A 644 -29.64 -0.60 -6.44
N GLU A 645 -30.95 -0.82 -6.37
CA GLU A 645 -31.58 -2.12 -6.62
C GLU A 645 -31.60 -2.45 -8.12
N VAL A 646 -31.31 -3.71 -8.44
CA VAL A 646 -31.26 -4.23 -9.81
C VAL A 646 -32.68 -4.48 -10.34
N THR A 647 -33.57 -5.00 -9.50
CA THR A 647 -34.97 -5.28 -9.84
C THR A 647 -35.86 -4.09 -9.44
N ASP A 648 -36.77 -3.68 -10.33
CA ASP A 648 -37.82 -2.74 -9.94
C ASP A 648 -38.84 -3.50 -9.08
N ALA A 649 -39.03 -3.08 -7.84
CA ALA A 649 -40.09 -3.54 -6.94
C ALA A 649 -41.49 -3.09 -7.43
N SER A 650 -41.80 -3.29 -8.71
CA SER A 650 -43.12 -3.08 -9.32
C SER A 650 -43.81 -4.40 -9.66
N TYR A 651 -43.53 -5.46 -8.89
CA TYR A 651 -44.49 -6.56 -8.72
C TYR A 651 -45.37 -6.21 -7.54
N ASP A 652 -46.48 -5.56 -7.86
CA ASP A 652 -47.55 -5.23 -6.92
C ASP A 652 -48.17 -6.55 -6.40
N GLU A 653 -47.83 -6.93 -5.17
CA GLU A 653 -48.41 -8.08 -4.46
C GLU A 653 -49.89 -7.85 -4.06
N THR A 654 -50.48 -6.68 -4.34
CA THR A 654 -51.93 -6.51 -4.24
C THR A 654 -52.62 -6.98 -5.51
N GLY A 655 -52.89 -8.29 -5.52
CA GLY A 655 -53.63 -8.97 -6.57
C GLY A 655 -54.91 -8.24 -6.99
N ASN A 656 -54.95 -7.76 -8.23
CA ASN A 656 -56.12 -7.79 -9.10
C ASN A 656 -55.79 -7.21 -10.48
N ARG A 657 -55.18 -8.03 -11.35
CA ARG A 657 -55.47 -8.05 -12.79
C ARG A 657 -54.85 -9.30 -13.40
N ARG A 658 -55.69 -10.32 -13.57
CA ARG A 658 -55.41 -11.48 -14.42
C ARG A 658 -55.11 -10.98 -15.84
N ARG A 659 -53.84 -10.96 -16.23
CA ARG A 659 -53.45 -11.24 -17.61
C ARG A 659 -52.80 -12.61 -17.60
N ARG A 660 -53.48 -13.59 -18.18
CA ARG A 660 -52.85 -14.82 -18.67
C ARG A 660 -51.88 -14.37 -19.76
N TYR A 661 -50.63 -14.12 -19.40
CA TYR A 661 -49.53 -14.23 -20.35
C TYR A 661 -49.06 -15.68 -20.26
N THR A 662 -49.20 -16.39 -21.37
CA THR A 662 -48.53 -17.67 -21.57
C THR A 662 -47.04 -17.33 -21.65
N TYR A 663 -46.32 -17.41 -20.53
CA TYR A 663 -44.86 -17.37 -20.54
C TYR A 663 -44.39 -18.55 -21.40
N GLY A 664 -43.92 -18.26 -22.61
CA GLY A 664 -43.12 -19.19 -23.38
C GLY A 664 -41.65 -19.01 -22.99
N ASP A 665 -40.84 -20.05 -23.21
CA ASP A 665 -39.40 -20.03 -22.94
C ASP A 665 -38.69 -18.81 -23.57
N GLU A 666 -39.21 -18.24 -24.67
CA GLU A 666 -38.67 -17.02 -25.30
C GLU A 666 -38.83 -15.74 -24.46
N ASP A 667 -39.96 -15.56 -23.77
CA ASP A 667 -40.21 -14.36 -22.95
C ASP A 667 -39.39 -14.40 -21.64
N GLU A 668 -39.18 -15.59 -21.07
CA GLU A 668 -38.31 -15.78 -19.91
C GLU A 668 -36.84 -15.50 -20.27
N LEU A 669 -36.37 -16.00 -21.42
CA LEU A 669 -35.03 -15.74 -21.92
C LEU A 669 -34.81 -14.24 -22.22
N ALA A 670 -35.82 -13.54 -22.75
CA ALA A 670 -35.75 -12.11 -23.01
C ALA A 670 -35.65 -11.28 -21.72
N ALA A 671 -36.47 -11.60 -20.71
CA ALA A 671 -36.43 -10.94 -19.40
C ALA A 671 -35.10 -11.19 -18.67
N GLU A 672 -34.58 -12.43 -18.74
CA GLU A 672 -33.27 -12.77 -18.18
C GLU A 672 -32.14 -12.00 -18.89
N HIS A 673 -32.23 -11.85 -20.22
CA HIS A 673 -31.25 -11.06 -20.98
C HIS A 673 -31.29 -9.58 -20.62
N GLU A 674 -32.49 -9.00 -20.47
CA GLU A 674 -32.67 -7.61 -20.06
C GLU A 674 -32.12 -7.36 -18.64
N GLU A 675 -32.38 -8.26 -17.70
CA GLU A 675 -31.84 -8.17 -16.34
C GLU A 675 -30.30 -8.24 -16.35
N ARG A 676 -29.72 -9.16 -17.14
CA ARG A 676 -28.26 -9.28 -17.29
C ARG A 676 -27.64 -8.00 -17.87
N LEU A 677 -28.28 -7.39 -18.87
CA LEU A 677 -27.81 -6.12 -19.44
C LEU A 677 -27.90 -4.98 -18.43
N ARG A 678 -29.00 -4.89 -17.67
CA ARG A 678 -29.21 -3.90 -16.61
C ARG A 678 -28.15 -4.02 -15.51
N ARG A 679 -27.85 -5.25 -15.06
CA ARG A 679 -26.75 -5.53 -14.10
C ARG A 679 -25.39 -5.05 -14.62
N LYS A 680 -25.05 -5.39 -15.88
CA LYS A 680 -23.79 -4.96 -16.50
C LYS A 680 -23.69 -3.44 -16.62
N GLN A 681 -24.79 -2.78 -16.99
CA GLN A 681 -24.85 -1.33 -17.08
C GLN A 681 -24.67 -0.67 -15.71
N LEU A 682 -25.37 -1.18 -14.69
CA LEU A 682 -25.26 -0.73 -13.30
C LEU A 682 -23.85 -0.84 -12.75
N ASN A 683 -23.22 -2.01 -12.92
CA ASN A 683 -21.85 -2.25 -12.49
C ASN A 683 -20.89 -1.26 -13.18
N ARG A 684 -21.03 -1.04 -14.50
CA ARG A 684 -20.18 -0.09 -15.23
C ARG A 684 -20.36 1.34 -14.75
N GLU A 685 -21.61 1.76 -14.48
CA GLU A 685 -21.93 3.10 -13.98
C GLU A 685 -21.30 3.35 -12.60
N PHE A 686 -21.52 2.43 -11.65
CA PHE A 686 -21.00 2.56 -10.29
C PHE A 686 -19.48 2.42 -10.24
N GLN A 687 -18.90 1.51 -11.03
CA GLN A 687 -17.45 1.37 -11.13
C GLN A 687 -16.81 2.66 -11.66
N SER A 688 -17.32 3.22 -12.76
CA SER A 688 -16.80 4.48 -13.31
C SER A 688 -16.95 5.64 -12.32
N PHE A 689 -18.01 5.66 -11.52
CA PHE A 689 -18.19 6.67 -10.49
C PHE A 689 -17.18 6.51 -9.34
N ALA A 690 -16.94 5.28 -8.88
CA ALA A 690 -15.93 5.00 -7.87
C ALA A 690 -14.51 5.37 -8.36
N GLU A 691 -14.16 5.03 -9.61
CA GLU A 691 -12.88 5.38 -10.22
C GLU A 691 -12.66 6.91 -10.30
N LYS A 692 -13.72 7.68 -10.59
CA LYS A 692 -13.68 9.15 -10.56
C LYS A 692 -13.44 9.70 -9.15
N ILE A 693 -13.99 9.07 -8.12
CA ILE A 693 -13.73 9.45 -6.73
C ILE A 693 -12.23 9.27 -6.43
N GLN A 694 -11.66 8.12 -6.83
CA GLN A 694 -10.24 7.83 -6.64
C GLN A 694 -9.35 8.84 -7.41
N GLU A 695 -9.65 9.12 -8.67
CA GLU A 695 -8.92 10.12 -9.47
C GLU A 695 -8.93 11.51 -8.81
N MET A 696 -10.11 11.97 -8.40
CA MET A 696 -10.28 13.29 -7.74
C MET A 696 -9.65 13.35 -6.35
N SER A 697 -9.44 12.20 -5.70
CA SER A 697 -8.78 12.14 -4.39
C SER A 697 -7.26 12.36 -4.46
N ASN A 698 -6.67 12.42 -5.67
CA ASN A 698 -5.22 12.53 -5.90
C ASN A 698 -4.40 11.43 -5.17
N GLY A 699 -4.93 10.20 -5.13
CA GLY A 699 -4.28 9.04 -4.50
C GLY A 699 -4.46 8.96 -2.97
N LEU A 700 -5.35 9.76 -2.38
CA LEU A 700 -5.70 9.65 -0.95
C LEU A 700 -6.65 8.47 -0.67
N VAL A 701 -7.46 8.08 -1.66
CA VAL A 701 -8.47 7.03 -1.52
C VAL A 701 -8.39 6.12 -2.74
N GLU A 702 -8.24 4.83 -2.50
CA GLU A 702 -8.29 3.78 -3.53
C GLU A 702 -9.61 3.02 -3.46
N VAL A 703 -10.14 2.64 -4.61
CA VAL A 703 -11.35 1.81 -4.72
C VAL A 703 -10.97 0.35 -4.55
N ASP A 704 -11.55 -0.29 -3.54
CA ASP A 704 -11.39 -1.72 -3.30
C ASP A 704 -12.63 -2.50 -3.76
N ILE A 705 -12.45 -3.77 -4.15
CA ILE A 705 -13.51 -4.63 -4.71
C ILE A 705 -13.54 -5.97 -3.97
N PRO A 706 -14.69 -6.39 -3.40
CA PRO A 706 -14.77 -7.67 -2.69
C PRO A 706 -14.62 -8.90 -3.59
N TYR A 707 -13.74 -9.81 -3.20
CA TYR A 707 -13.50 -11.08 -3.86
C TYR A 707 -14.49 -12.15 -3.38
N ARG A 708 -15.66 -12.23 -4.03
CA ARG A 708 -16.70 -13.19 -3.65
C ARG A 708 -16.24 -14.66 -3.61
N LYS A 709 -15.36 -15.08 -4.53
CA LYS A 709 -14.92 -16.49 -4.67
C LYS A 709 -14.18 -17.03 -3.46
N VAL A 710 -13.47 -16.16 -2.75
CA VAL A 710 -12.74 -16.48 -1.51
C VAL A 710 -13.52 -16.08 -0.26
N GLY A 711 -14.78 -15.69 -0.42
CA GLY A 711 -15.69 -15.38 0.68
C GLY A 711 -16.11 -16.63 1.45
N PHE A 712 -16.45 -16.44 2.73
CA PHE A 712 -16.86 -17.49 3.64
C PHE A 712 -18.08 -17.06 4.45
N TYR A 713 -18.89 -18.02 4.90
CA TYR A 713 -20.11 -17.72 5.64
C TYR A 713 -19.84 -17.70 7.14
N GLY A 714 -20.38 -16.71 7.84
CA GLY A 714 -20.22 -16.57 9.29
C GLY A 714 -21.24 -15.62 9.90
N VAL A 715 -21.25 -15.55 11.23
CA VAL A 715 -22.19 -14.75 12.03
C VAL A 715 -21.39 -13.70 12.83
N PRO A 716 -21.02 -12.56 12.20
CA PRO A 716 -20.33 -11.46 12.89
C PRO A 716 -21.23 -10.71 13.87
N HIS A 717 -22.55 -10.76 13.64
CA HIS A 717 -23.55 -10.09 14.45
C HIS A 717 -24.63 -11.07 14.92
N ARG A 718 -25.80 -11.10 14.26
CA ARG A 718 -26.95 -11.96 14.66
C ARG A 718 -27.43 -12.90 13.56
N GLN A 719 -26.91 -12.75 12.34
CA GLN A 719 -27.34 -13.51 11.18
C GLN A 719 -26.14 -14.07 10.43
N LEU A 720 -26.37 -15.20 9.74
CA LEU A 720 -25.40 -15.80 8.87
C LEU A 720 -25.30 -14.97 7.59
N VAL A 721 -24.11 -14.47 7.31
CA VAL A 721 -23.84 -13.63 6.15
C VAL A 721 -22.62 -14.14 5.41
N LEU A 722 -22.53 -13.80 4.12
CA LEU A 722 -21.30 -13.97 3.36
C LEU A 722 -20.35 -12.83 3.70
N LEU A 723 -19.18 -13.20 4.21
CA LEU A 723 -18.05 -12.30 4.44
C LEU A 723 -17.12 -12.40 3.23
N GLN A 724 -16.70 -11.26 2.71
CA GLN A 724 -15.91 -11.18 1.49
C GLN A 724 -14.61 -10.44 1.79
N PRO A 725 -13.44 -11.03 1.52
CA PRO A 725 -12.19 -10.31 1.58
C PRO A 725 -12.09 -9.32 0.42
N THR A 726 -11.39 -8.22 0.66
CA THR A 726 -10.93 -7.25 -0.33
C THR A 726 -9.40 -7.19 -0.24
N THR A 727 -8.73 -6.25 -0.91
CA THR A 727 -7.28 -6.09 -0.76
C THR A 727 -6.89 -5.62 0.65
N GLU A 728 -7.68 -4.74 1.26
CA GLU A 728 -7.36 -4.10 2.54
C GLU A 728 -8.30 -4.47 3.70
N CYS A 729 -9.44 -5.12 3.42
CA CYS A 729 -10.50 -5.38 4.39
C CYS A 729 -11.11 -6.78 4.32
N LEU A 730 -11.75 -7.21 5.41
CA LEU A 730 -12.81 -8.22 5.40
C LEU A 730 -14.15 -7.51 5.59
N VAL A 731 -15.10 -7.73 4.68
CA VAL A 731 -16.34 -6.94 4.64
C VAL A 731 -17.61 -7.77 4.54
N HIS A 732 -18.69 -7.19 5.05
CA HIS A 732 -20.07 -7.56 4.74
C HIS A 732 -20.89 -6.27 4.58
N LEU A 733 -21.36 -6.00 3.37
CA LEU A 733 -21.96 -4.71 2.98
C LEU A 733 -23.39 -4.83 2.44
N THR A 734 -23.90 -6.06 2.23
CA THR A 734 -25.20 -6.27 1.60
C THR A 734 -26.34 -5.68 2.43
N ASP A 735 -26.29 -5.84 3.75
CA ASP A 735 -27.31 -5.29 4.64
C ASP A 735 -26.75 -4.92 6.03
N PRO A 736 -27.37 -3.95 6.73
CA PRO A 736 -26.91 -3.52 8.04
C PRO A 736 -27.32 -4.53 9.14
N PRO A 737 -26.47 -4.77 10.16
CA PRO A 737 -25.22 -4.07 10.45
C PRO A 737 -24.05 -4.50 9.55
N TYR A 738 -23.40 -3.50 8.96
CA TYR A 738 -22.23 -3.71 8.11
C TYR A 738 -21.02 -4.12 8.95
N LEU A 739 -20.18 -4.96 8.35
CA LEU A 739 -18.88 -5.30 8.90
C LEU A 739 -17.79 -4.77 7.99
N VAL A 740 -16.84 -4.01 8.54
CA VAL A 740 -15.62 -3.59 7.86
C VAL A 740 -14.45 -3.77 8.83
N ILE A 741 -13.62 -4.78 8.58
CA ILE A 741 -12.40 -5.06 9.37
C ILE A 741 -11.20 -4.70 8.50
N THR A 742 -10.41 -3.73 8.92
CA THR A 742 -9.15 -3.37 8.23
C THR A 742 -8.07 -4.40 8.58
N LEU A 743 -7.50 -5.07 7.57
CA LEU A 743 -6.58 -6.19 7.77
C LEU A 743 -5.27 -5.73 8.43
N SER A 744 -4.74 -4.58 8.02
CA SER A 744 -3.51 -4.00 8.58
C SER A 744 -3.61 -3.59 10.05
N GLU A 745 -4.82 -3.50 10.62
CA GLU A 745 -5.04 -3.20 12.04
C GLU A 745 -5.12 -4.45 12.93
N ILE A 746 -5.14 -5.65 12.33
CA ILE A 746 -5.21 -6.90 13.08
C ILE A 746 -3.84 -7.17 13.72
N GLU A 747 -3.86 -7.46 15.02
CA GLU A 747 -2.71 -7.95 15.76
C GLU A 747 -2.56 -9.47 15.57
N ILE A 748 -3.65 -10.20 15.84
CA ILE A 748 -3.72 -11.66 15.74
C ILE A 748 -5.16 -12.10 15.50
N ALA A 749 -5.32 -13.22 14.78
CA ALA A 749 -6.59 -13.94 14.66
C ALA A 749 -6.57 -15.22 15.52
N HIS A 750 -7.68 -15.56 16.16
CA HIS A 750 -7.80 -16.80 16.93
C HIS A 750 -9.02 -17.60 16.47
N LEU A 751 -8.79 -18.84 16.05
CA LEU A 751 -9.84 -19.77 15.64
C LEU A 751 -10.27 -20.60 16.86
N GLU A 752 -11.46 -20.35 17.36
CA GLU A 752 -12.03 -21.03 18.53
C GLU A 752 -12.87 -22.23 18.10
N ARG A 753 -12.97 -23.21 19.01
CA ARG A 753 -13.73 -24.46 18.80
C ARG A 753 -13.23 -25.29 17.61
N VAL A 754 -11.94 -25.21 17.30
CA VAL A 754 -11.30 -26.09 16.31
C VAL A 754 -11.01 -27.43 16.99
N GLN A 755 -11.97 -28.34 16.92
CA GLN A 755 -11.84 -29.72 17.44
C GLN A 755 -12.64 -30.71 16.59
N PHE A 756 -12.23 -31.98 16.64
CA PHE A 756 -12.89 -33.04 15.89
C PHE A 756 -14.34 -33.23 16.36
N GLY A 757 -15.28 -33.38 15.42
CA GLY A 757 -16.70 -33.65 15.69
C GLY A 757 -17.61 -32.42 15.81
N LEU A 758 -17.07 -31.20 15.82
CA LEU A 758 -17.89 -29.99 15.68
C LEU A 758 -18.20 -29.69 14.22
N LYS A 759 -19.39 -29.11 13.97
CA LYS A 759 -19.80 -28.68 12.62
C LYS A 759 -19.29 -27.30 12.25
N ASN A 760 -19.06 -26.44 13.26
CA ASN A 760 -18.69 -25.05 13.08
C ASN A 760 -17.58 -24.65 14.07
N PHE A 761 -16.74 -23.70 13.67
CA PHE A 761 -15.76 -23.01 14.50
C PHE A 761 -16.11 -21.51 14.60
N ASP A 762 -15.43 -20.76 15.45
CA ASP A 762 -15.53 -19.29 15.52
C ASP A 762 -14.17 -18.66 15.21
N LEU A 763 -14.16 -17.40 14.78
CA LEU A 763 -12.96 -16.63 14.48
C LEU A 763 -12.99 -15.31 15.25
N VAL A 764 -11.92 -15.00 15.96
CA VAL A 764 -11.79 -13.77 16.74
C VAL A 764 -10.64 -12.94 16.21
N PHE A 765 -10.91 -11.67 15.89
CA PHE A 765 -9.89 -10.71 15.51
C PHE A 765 -9.54 -9.79 16.69
N VAL A 766 -8.29 -9.83 17.10
CA VAL A 766 -7.71 -8.88 18.05
C VAL A 766 -6.96 -7.81 17.28
N PHE A 767 -7.08 -6.56 17.68
CA PHE A 767 -6.49 -5.41 16.99
C PHE A 767 -5.19 -4.96 17.65
N LYS A 768 -4.34 -4.27 16.86
CA LYS A 768 -3.09 -3.63 17.34
C LYS A 768 -3.36 -2.56 18.40
N ASP A 769 -4.52 -1.91 18.33
CA ASP A 769 -5.05 -1.08 19.40
C ASP A 769 -5.80 -1.96 20.41
N PHE A 770 -5.14 -2.26 21.53
CA PHE A 770 -5.67 -3.14 22.57
C PHE A 770 -6.89 -2.58 23.32
N GLN A 771 -7.22 -1.29 23.16
CA GLN A 771 -8.46 -0.71 23.69
C GLN A 771 -9.68 -1.04 22.82
N LYS A 772 -9.46 -1.37 21.53
CA LYS A 772 -10.53 -1.78 20.63
C LYS A 772 -11.01 -3.18 21.01
N THR A 773 -12.32 -3.33 21.17
CA THR A 773 -12.93 -4.61 21.51
C THR A 773 -12.71 -5.62 20.37
N PRO A 774 -12.24 -6.85 20.66
CA PRO A 774 -12.12 -7.90 19.65
C PRO A 774 -13.44 -8.18 18.93
N ILE A 775 -13.37 -8.47 17.64
CA ILE A 775 -14.54 -8.80 16.83
C ILE A 775 -14.64 -10.32 16.68
N HIS A 776 -15.83 -10.86 16.91
CA HIS A 776 -16.14 -12.27 16.77
C HIS A 776 -16.92 -12.53 15.49
N ILE A 777 -16.50 -13.53 14.71
CA ILE A 777 -17.26 -14.11 13.61
C ILE A 777 -17.59 -15.55 14.01
N ASN A 778 -18.85 -15.78 14.34
CA ASN A 778 -19.27 -17.05 14.91
C ASN A 778 -19.83 -18.00 13.83
N THR A 779 -19.93 -19.28 14.17
CA THR A 779 -20.66 -20.29 13.36
C THR A 779 -20.13 -20.42 11.92
N ILE A 780 -18.80 -20.40 11.75
CA ILE A 780 -18.17 -20.65 10.44
C ILE A 780 -18.15 -22.16 10.20
N PRO A 781 -18.65 -22.66 9.04
CA PRO A 781 -18.65 -24.09 8.74
C PRO A 781 -17.25 -24.70 8.77
N MET A 782 -17.07 -25.87 9.40
CA MET A 782 -15.75 -26.54 9.47
C MET A 782 -15.17 -26.87 8.09
N GLY A 783 -16.01 -27.09 7.07
CA GLY A 783 -15.54 -27.28 5.68
C GLY A 783 -14.85 -26.05 5.07
N GLN A 784 -14.92 -24.88 5.72
CA GLN A 784 -14.25 -23.65 5.30
C GLN A 784 -13.00 -23.35 6.14
N LEU A 785 -12.64 -24.21 7.10
CA LEU A 785 -11.52 -23.99 8.02
C LEU A 785 -10.20 -23.79 7.27
N ASP A 786 -9.89 -24.67 6.32
CA ASP A 786 -8.63 -24.61 5.58
C ASP A 786 -8.58 -23.38 4.67
N ASN A 787 -9.70 -23.02 4.02
CA ASN A 787 -9.81 -21.81 3.20
C ASN A 787 -9.61 -20.55 4.04
N VAL A 788 -10.19 -20.48 5.24
CA VAL A 788 -10.03 -19.34 6.15
C VAL A 788 -8.58 -19.25 6.64
N LYS A 789 -7.95 -20.37 6.98
CA LYS A 789 -6.54 -20.41 7.37
C LYS A 789 -5.61 -20.01 6.22
N GLU A 790 -5.86 -20.48 5.01
CA GLU A 790 -5.11 -20.10 3.81
C GLU A 790 -5.28 -18.61 3.50
N TRP A 791 -6.49 -18.08 3.63
CA TRP A 791 -6.75 -16.65 3.49
C TRP A 791 -5.97 -15.83 4.52
N LEU A 792 -6.06 -16.16 5.81
CA LEU A 792 -5.32 -15.48 6.88
C LEU A 792 -3.80 -15.52 6.62
N ASP A 793 -3.27 -16.67 6.19
CA ASP A 793 -1.85 -16.84 5.86
C ASP A 793 -1.42 -15.98 4.66
N SER A 794 -2.22 -15.96 3.58
CA SER A 794 -1.94 -15.16 2.39
C SER A 794 -2.03 -13.64 2.59
N MET A 795 -2.67 -13.20 3.68
CA MET A 795 -2.78 -11.79 4.08
C MET A 795 -1.78 -11.42 5.18
N ASP A 796 -0.80 -12.29 5.47
CA ASP A 796 0.20 -12.11 6.54
C ASP A 796 -0.41 -11.87 7.94
N ILE A 797 -1.58 -12.45 8.20
CA ILE A 797 -2.26 -12.38 9.49
C ILE A 797 -1.83 -13.59 10.33
N ALA A 798 -1.09 -13.32 11.42
CA ALA A 798 -0.77 -14.33 12.41
C ALA A 798 -2.07 -14.91 13.01
N PHE A 799 -2.20 -16.23 13.03
CA PHE A 799 -3.33 -16.89 13.66
C PHE A 799 -2.95 -18.05 14.58
N THR A 800 -3.82 -18.31 15.54
CA THR A 800 -3.75 -19.46 16.46
C THR A 800 -5.09 -20.19 16.48
N GLU A 801 -5.12 -21.42 16.98
CA GLU A 801 -6.35 -22.20 17.10
C GLU A 801 -6.49 -22.82 18.50
N GLY A 802 -7.72 -22.96 18.97
CA GLY A 802 -8.03 -23.53 20.28
C GLY A 802 -9.36 -24.28 20.30
N PRO A 803 -9.53 -25.27 21.19
CA PRO A 803 -10.75 -26.09 21.25
C PRO A 803 -11.92 -25.39 21.97
N VAL A 804 -11.66 -24.29 22.68
CA VAL A 804 -12.64 -23.61 23.54
C VAL A 804 -12.73 -22.13 23.20
N ASN A 805 -13.85 -21.50 23.56
CA ASN A 805 -13.99 -20.05 23.50
C ASN A 805 -13.28 -19.41 24.70
N LEU A 806 -12.52 -18.34 24.44
CA LEU A 806 -11.78 -17.61 25.46
C LEU A 806 -12.56 -16.40 25.97
N ASN A 807 -12.31 -16.01 27.22
CA ASN A 807 -12.85 -14.77 27.76
C ASN A 807 -11.96 -13.58 27.36
N TRP A 808 -12.11 -13.14 26.12
CA TRP A 808 -11.36 -12.01 25.55
C TRP A 808 -11.51 -10.73 26.36
N SER A 809 -12.65 -10.48 27.00
CA SER A 809 -12.82 -9.29 27.84
C SER A 809 -11.89 -9.28 29.05
N ALA A 810 -11.66 -10.45 29.68
CA ALA A 810 -10.72 -10.59 30.78
C ALA A 810 -9.27 -10.57 30.29
N ILE A 811 -8.97 -11.27 29.19
CA ILE A 811 -7.64 -11.31 28.57
C ILE A 811 -7.19 -9.89 28.18
N MET A 812 -8.00 -9.16 27.42
CA MET A 812 -7.67 -7.81 26.99
C MET A 812 -7.55 -6.85 28.18
N LYS A 813 -8.32 -7.06 29.27
CA LYS A 813 -8.15 -6.26 30.49
C LYS A 813 -6.76 -6.46 31.10
N THR A 814 -6.33 -7.72 31.27
CA THR A 814 -4.99 -8.05 31.79
C THR A 814 -3.88 -7.51 30.88
N ILE A 815 -4.01 -7.67 29.56
CA ILE A 815 -3.02 -7.15 28.60
C ILE A 815 -2.93 -5.62 28.68
N ASN A 816 -4.06 -4.92 28.77
CA ASN A 816 -4.07 -3.46 28.87
C ASN A 816 -3.54 -2.92 30.21
N GLU A 817 -3.52 -3.72 31.29
CA GLU A 817 -2.93 -3.32 32.57
C GLU A 817 -1.40 -3.20 32.47
N ASN A 818 -0.75 -4.10 31.75
CA ASN A 818 0.69 -4.01 31.47
C ASN A 818 1.07 -4.69 30.13
N PRO A 819 0.96 -3.98 29.00
CA PRO A 819 1.29 -4.54 27.69
C PRO A 819 2.77 -4.93 27.55
N ALA A 820 3.68 -4.24 28.24
CA ALA A 820 5.11 -4.54 28.19
C ALA A 820 5.41 -5.91 28.81
N ALA A 821 4.90 -6.15 30.03
CA ALA A 821 5.04 -7.44 30.70
C ALA A 821 4.41 -8.58 29.87
N PHE A 822 3.27 -8.34 29.23
CA PHE A 822 2.64 -9.34 28.35
C PHE A 822 3.60 -9.83 27.25
N PHE A 823 4.30 -8.93 26.57
CA PHE A 823 5.26 -9.32 25.55
C PHE A 823 6.56 -9.86 26.16
N GLU A 824 7.02 -9.40 27.32
CA GLU A 824 8.18 -10.00 28.01
C GLU A 824 7.92 -11.47 28.39
N ASP A 825 6.70 -11.80 28.81
CA ASP A 825 6.25 -13.15 29.20
C ASP A 825 5.90 -14.05 28.00
N GLY A 826 6.27 -13.66 26.79
CA GLY A 826 6.10 -14.47 25.58
C GLY A 826 4.84 -14.15 24.76
N GLY A 827 4.12 -13.09 25.10
CA GLY A 827 3.04 -12.52 24.29
C GLY A 827 1.94 -13.52 23.98
N TRP A 828 1.59 -13.64 22.70
CA TRP A 828 0.48 -14.49 22.24
C TRP A 828 0.74 -16.01 22.34
N LYS A 829 1.91 -16.44 22.81
CA LYS A 829 2.24 -17.88 22.92
C LYS A 829 1.29 -18.67 23.82
N PHE A 830 0.64 -18.03 24.80
CA PHE A 830 -0.32 -18.72 25.67
C PHE A 830 -1.57 -19.25 24.93
N LEU A 831 -1.85 -18.73 23.73
CA LEU A 831 -2.93 -19.23 22.87
C LEU A 831 -2.58 -20.53 22.15
N SER A 832 -1.28 -20.78 21.96
CA SER A 832 -0.75 -22.02 21.40
C SER A 832 -0.68 -23.05 22.51
N ILE A 833 -1.80 -23.70 22.81
CA ILE A 833 -1.79 -24.86 23.70
C ILE A 833 -0.90 -25.93 23.03
N ASP A 834 0.18 -26.34 23.70
CA ASP A 834 1.06 -27.42 23.24
C ASP A 834 0.21 -28.66 22.93
N THR A 835 -0.04 -28.90 21.64
CA THR A 835 -0.72 -30.11 21.14
C THR A 835 0.11 -31.38 21.30
N ASP A 836 1.32 -31.28 21.88
CA ASP A 836 2.24 -32.40 22.14
C ASP A 836 1.89 -33.20 23.41
N VAL A 837 0.83 -32.85 24.15
CA VAL A 837 0.30 -33.68 25.23
C VAL A 837 -0.96 -34.44 24.77
N ARG A 838 -0.83 -35.26 23.73
CA ARG A 838 -1.65 -36.48 23.62
C ARG A 838 -0.98 -37.57 24.45
N LEU A 839 -1.26 -37.55 25.75
CA LEU A 839 -0.99 -38.68 26.64
C LEU A 839 -1.91 -39.85 26.24
N TYR A 840 -1.26 -40.96 25.85
CA TYR A 840 -1.71 -42.37 25.81
C TYR A 840 -3.02 -42.73 25.11
#